data_AF-A0A9P1GD70-F1
#
_entry.id   AF-A0A9P1GD70-F1
#
_cell.length_a   1.000
_cell.length_b   1.000
_cell.length_c   1.000
_cell.angle_alpha   90.00
_cell.angle_beta   90.00
_cell.angle_gamma   90.00
#
_symmetry.space_group_name_H-M   'P 1'
#
loop_
_entity.id
_entity.type
_entity.pdbx_description
1 polymer ?
#
loop_
_entity_poly.entity_id
_entity_poly.type
_entity_poly.pdbx_seq_one_letter_code
_entity_poly.pdbx_strand_id
1 'polypeptide(L)'
;MPPNLIVLDLSNNPNVGLTPEVLKQVIEQGVYVDLQNSTLLDEEPARELMDGRHLRMSSYIEMSKPAKGYECHQVLNEKLRVSPDRFLPDVLCQCLPGWEGNGTKCVKCPENFFNAESNSTCKKCPKDSKSPLASTSPDACSCPSGQEIFRRNETLQCGCRHSFALGISGDCLECEELKLQCPQPGMSTWLATPKAGYVRMESNSSKVYLCLSADQCNSQNCSTGFAGPLCVDCAAGYRSVRGSCEACSKEPPNLFFWSIVAAALLSLVGVVAYLFISRSAAAAATAPAPPSRALKWKVLQDLAKAQAPVLLQLCQLWAALAVLSFVGKRSADALSREEGHEKDTEGSNSWISTFWELPYVETLQLSLNAFKDSMALQCSYDGARVRFFGALAAPLLPLLILAACGILELPYPTKGISAALKVLTLLFIGGVSSCANLLTCQYVDSADEPLGEHAFRLHMPFLRCRDDSWQALWVDVVAYSSSFVYGVFIPLLLLHLFTRQHLLMRSCRTVAAVTQLTQPEGQGMAVSLQSLTADGKLSFEESQLRGRLVAACAARLAVSQQGHRVKLRMMKDVVYLEDLGQTSTGSSFADATIEESMVASWIASEEEIQSGLALRCRSISEMLMERRVLDEGQRSERSRRCFTAAFNALVGSNISIECTLW
;
A
#
# COMPACT_ATOMS: atom_id res chain seq x y z
N MET A 1 -30.61 -92.82 13.81
CA MET A 1 -30.84 -93.17 12.39
C MET A 1 -32.18 -93.90 12.30
N PRO A 2 -33.06 -93.53 11.35
CA PRO A 2 -34.31 -94.26 11.11
C PRO A 2 -34.00 -95.66 10.55
N PRO A 3 -34.79 -96.69 10.88
CA PRO A 3 -34.45 -98.10 10.63
C PRO A 3 -34.46 -98.57 9.16
N ASN A 4 -34.62 -97.70 8.16
CA ASN A 4 -34.66 -98.04 6.72
C ASN A 4 -33.88 -97.05 5.84
N LEU A 5 -32.79 -96.46 6.35
CA LEU A 5 -32.00 -95.49 5.58
C LEU A 5 -31.10 -96.21 4.55
N ILE A 6 -31.41 -96.05 3.27
CA ILE A 6 -30.50 -96.47 2.19
C ILE A 6 -29.41 -95.41 2.09
N VAL A 7 -28.15 -95.81 2.30
CA VAL A 7 -26.97 -94.93 2.23
C VAL A 7 -26.22 -95.24 0.93
N LEU A 8 -26.05 -94.21 0.11
CA LEU A 8 -25.19 -94.23 -1.06
C LEU A 8 -23.93 -93.42 -0.73
N ASP A 9 -22.88 -94.11 -0.34
CA ASP A 9 -21.58 -93.50 -0.05
C ASP A 9 -20.75 -93.41 -1.34
N LEU A 10 -20.62 -92.18 -1.83
CA LEU A 10 -19.79 -91.81 -2.97
C LEU A 10 -18.64 -90.93 -2.53
N SER A 11 -18.29 -90.90 -1.25
CA SER A 11 -17.23 -90.06 -0.71
C SER A 11 -15.85 -90.41 -1.27
N ASN A 12 -14.97 -89.43 -1.36
CA ASN A 12 -13.59 -89.54 -1.85
C ASN A 12 -13.45 -90.03 -3.32
N ASN A 13 -14.51 -89.97 -4.12
CA ASN A 13 -14.45 -90.32 -5.54
C ASN A 13 -14.13 -89.08 -6.39
N PRO A 14 -13.02 -89.08 -7.15
CA PRO A 14 -12.78 -88.03 -8.12
C PRO A 14 -13.69 -88.21 -9.34
N ASN A 15 -14.25 -87.12 -9.86
CA ASN A 15 -15.00 -87.07 -11.12
C ASN A 15 -16.33 -87.85 -11.12
N VAL A 16 -17.18 -87.60 -10.12
CA VAL A 16 -18.53 -88.17 -10.09
C VAL A 16 -19.39 -87.45 -11.14
N GLY A 17 -19.84 -88.18 -12.16
CA GLY A 17 -20.84 -87.70 -13.10
C GLY A 17 -22.23 -87.87 -12.52
N LEU A 18 -22.97 -86.78 -12.38
CA LEU A 18 -24.36 -86.79 -11.90
C LEU A 18 -25.26 -86.24 -13.00
N THR A 19 -26.44 -86.83 -13.18
CA THR A 19 -27.52 -86.18 -13.93
C THR A 19 -28.48 -85.53 -12.93
N PRO A 20 -29.00 -84.32 -13.23
CA PRO A 20 -29.81 -83.57 -12.28
C PRO A 20 -31.07 -84.34 -11.87
N GLU A 21 -31.67 -85.10 -12.80
CA GLU A 21 -32.85 -85.90 -12.55
C GLU A 21 -32.58 -87.05 -11.58
N VAL A 22 -31.42 -87.69 -11.70
CA VAL A 22 -31.05 -88.81 -10.82
C VAL A 22 -30.79 -88.31 -9.41
N LEU A 23 -30.01 -87.24 -9.24
CA LEU A 23 -29.74 -86.69 -7.91
C LEU A 23 -31.04 -86.19 -7.25
N LYS A 24 -31.92 -85.53 -8.01
CA LYS A 24 -33.25 -85.11 -7.54
C LYS A 24 -34.09 -86.31 -7.08
N GLN A 25 -34.21 -87.32 -7.93
CA GLN A 25 -35.01 -88.52 -7.66
C GLN A 25 -34.49 -89.28 -6.43
N VAL A 26 -33.17 -89.39 -6.26
CA VAL A 26 -32.52 -90.04 -5.12
C VAL A 26 -32.82 -89.29 -3.81
N ILE A 27 -32.75 -87.96 -3.82
CA ILE A 27 -33.11 -87.12 -2.65
C ILE A 27 -34.61 -87.25 -2.33
N GLU A 28 -35.49 -87.22 -3.34
CA GLU A 28 -36.94 -87.37 -3.19
C GLU A 28 -37.33 -88.75 -2.63
N GLN A 29 -36.65 -89.81 -3.08
CA GLN A 29 -36.85 -91.19 -2.60
C GLN A 29 -36.36 -91.44 -1.17
N GLY A 30 -35.67 -90.47 -0.55
CA GLY A 30 -35.21 -90.62 0.84
C GLY A 30 -33.90 -91.37 1.00
N VAL A 31 -33.14 -91.55 -0.08
CA VAL A 31 -31.79 -92.11 -0.03
C VAL A 31 -30.84 -91.05 0.52
N TYR A 32 -30.01 -91.43 1.48
CA TYR A 32 -28.94 -90.59 2.00
C TYR A 32 -27.71 -90.71 1.09
N VAL A 33 -27.27 -89.59 0.52
CA VAL A 33 -26.12 -89.54 -0.37
C VAL A 33 -24.97 -88.81 0.31
N ASP A 34 -23.82 -89.48 0.42
CA ASP A 34 -22.59 -88.86 0.91
C ASP A 34 -21.62 -88.62 -0.27
N LEU A 35 -21.38 -87.35 -0.57
CA LEU A 35 -20.46 -86.86 -1.61
C LEU A 35 -19.28 -86.09 -0.98
N GLN A 36 -18.96 -86.32 0.29
CA GLN A 36 -17.82 -85.66 0.91
C GLN A 36 -16.50 -85.99 0.19
N ASN A 37 -15.65 -84.98 0.04
CA ASN A 37 -14.39 -85.03 -0.68
C ASN A 37 -14.46 -85.43 -2.17
N SER A 38 -15.65 -85.53 -2.76
CA SER A 38 -15.83 -85.90 -4.16
C SER A 38 -15.90 -84.67 -5.07
N THR A 39 -15.32 -84.75 -6.26
CA THR A 39 -15.40 -83.68 -7.29
C THR A 39 -16.40 -84.08 -8.35
N LEU A 40 -17.28 -83.16 -8.74
CA LEU A 40 -18.22 -83.41 -9.83
C LEU A 40 -17.50 -83.31 -11.18
N LEU A 41 -17.88 -84.16 -12.13
CA LEU A 41 -17.42 -84.05 -13.51
C LEU A 41 -18.04 -82.84 -14.21
N ASP A 42 -19.30 -82.54 -13.86
CA ASP A 42 -20.06 -81.39 -14.33
C ASP A 42 -20.80 -80.76 -13.13
N GLU A 43 -20.69 -79.44 -12.99
CA GLU A 43 -21.30 -78.67 -11.90
C GLU A 43 -22.73 -78.22 -12.23
N GLU A 44 -23.13 -78.23 -13.52
CA GLU A 44 -24.47 -77.80 -13.95
C GLU A 44 -25.63 -78.53 -13.24
N PRO A 45 -25.59 -79.86 -13.04
CA PRO A 45 -26.63 -80.58 -12.32
C PRO A 45 -26.81 -80.09 -10.87
N ALA A 46 -25.72 -79.77 -10.19
CA ALA A 46 -25.74 -79.26 -8.82
C ALA A 46 -26.26 -77.82 -8.79
N ARG A 47 -25.91 -77.01 -9.79
CA ARG A 47 -26.39 -75.64 -9.96
C ARG A 47 -27.90 -75.61 -10.21
N GLU A 48 -28.42 -76.47 -11.09
CA GLU A 48 -29.86 -76.58 -11.36
C GLU A 48 -30.67 -76.90 -10.09
N LEU A 49 -30.14 -77.76 -9.22
CA LEU A 49 -30.80 -78.10 -7.95
C LEU A 49 -30.78 -76.95 -6.93
N MET A 50 -29.73 -76.12 -6.93
CA MET A 50 -29.66 -74.91 -6.12
C MET A 50 -30.64 -73.85 -6.65
N ASP A 51 -30.65 -73.61 -7.96
CA ASP A 51 -31.53 -72.63 -8.62
C ASP A 51 -33.01 -73.02 -8.51
N GLY A 52 -33.30 -74.33 -8.62
CA GLY A 52 -34.61 -74.91 -8.38
C GLY A 52 -35.06 -74.90 -6.92
N ARG A 53 -34.26 -74.38 -5.99
CA ARG A 53 -34.49 -74.34 -4.54
C ARG A 53 -34.70 -75.72 -3.90
N HIS A 54 -34.24 -76.78 -4.56
CA HIS A 54 -34.22 -78.14 -4.02
C HIS A 54 -33.11 -78.32 -2.99
N LEU A 55 -32.02 -77.57 -3.16
CA LEU A 55 -30.96 -77.39 -2.18
C LEU A 55 -31.00 -75.94 -1.67
N ARG A 56 -30.70 -75.74 -0.39
CA ARG A 56 -30.62 -74.41 0.23
C ARG A 56 -29.26 -74.23 0.87
N MET A 57 -28.65 -73.06 0.68
CA MET A 57 -27.42 -72.71 1.37
C MET A 57 -27.72 -72.35 2.84
N SER A 58 -26.89 -72.85 3.75
CA SER A 58 -26.94 -72.52 5.17
C SER A 58 -26.43 -71.10 5.40
N SER A 59 -26.99 -70.39 6.38
CA SER A 59 -26.43 -69.13 6.86
C SER A 59 -25.14 -69.34 7.66
N TYR A 60 -24.85 -70.58 8.09
CA TYR A 60 -23.68 -70.90 8.91
C TYR A 60 -22.49 -71.30 8.02
N ILE A 61 -21.30 -70.84 8.41
CA ILE A 61 -20.03 -71.22 7.81
C ILE A 61 -19.66 -72.61 8.33
N GLU A 62 -19.56 -73.59 7.44
CA GLU A 62 -19.19 -74.97 7.80
C GLU A 62 -17.67 -75.16 7.79
N MET A 63 -17.01 -74.51 6.83
CA MET A 63 -15.59 -74.68 6.59
C MET A 63 -14.98 -73.34 6.21
N SER A 64 -13.95 -72.92 6.96
CA SER A 64 -13.14 -71.75 6.64
C SER A 64 -11.69 -72.18 6.42
N LYS A 65 -11.10 -71.78 5.28
CA LYS A 65 -9.68 -72.02 4.98
C LYS A 65 -8.98 -70.66 4.84
N PRO A 66 -8.68 -69.97 5.96
CA PRO A 66 -8.12 -68.60 5.93
C PRO A 66 -6.78 -68.51 5.18
N ALA A 67 -5.96 -69.58 5.21
CA ALA A 67 -4.71 -69.63 4.46
C ALA A 67 -4.90 -69.61 2.93
N LYS A 68 -6.08 -70.03 2.44
CA LYS A 68 -6.49 -69.99 1.02
C LYS A 68 -7.46 -68.86 0.72
N GLY A 69 -7.87 -68.08 1.73
CA GLY A 69 -8.68 -66.89 1.53
C GLY A 69 -10.15 -67.12 1.24
N TYR A 70 -10.72 -68.28 1.56
CA TYR A 70 -12.13 -68.56 1.33
C TYR A 70 -12.79 -69.24 2.53
N GLU A 71 -14.10 -69.08 2.60
CA GLU A 71 -15.00 -69.80 3.49
C GLU A 71 -16.19 -70.34 2.70
N CYS A 72 -16.78 -71.43 3.18
CA CYS A 72 -17.89 -72.08 2.51
C CYS A 72 -19.05 -72.36 3.47
N HIS A 73 -20.25 -72.24 2.92
CA HIS A 73 -21.51 -72.54 3.57
C HIS A 73 -21.94 -73.98 3.33
N GLN A 74 -22.63 -74.56 4.31
CA GLN A 74 -23.21 -75.91 4.19
C GLN A 74 -24.43 -75.91 3.27
N VAL A 75 -24.73 -77.04 2.65
CA VAL A 75 -26.03 -77.30 2.03
C VAL A 75 -27.01 -77.84 3.08
N LEU A 76 -28.11 -77.14 3.32
CA LEU A 76 -29.20 -77.55 4.22
C LEU A 76 -30.05 -78.64 3.58
N ASN A 77 -29.58 -79.88 3.65
CA ASN A 77 -30.35 -81.05 3.26
C ASN A 77 -29.97 -82.24 4.14
N GLU A 78 -30.96 -82.81 4.86
CA GLU A 78 -30.74 -83.94 5.78
C GLU A 78 -30.28 -85.22 5.06
N LYS A 79 -30.52 -85.31 3.75
CA LYS A 79 -30.26 -86.48 2.92
C LYS A 79 -29.04 -86.34 2.03
N LEU A 80 -28.39 -85.18 1.98
CA LEU A 80 -27.25 -84.93 1.13
C LEU A 80 -26.11 -84.32 1.94
N ARG A 81 -24.98 -85.04 2.01
CA ARG A 81 -23.76 -84.55 2.63
C ARG A 81 -22.73 -84.29 1.54
N VAL A 82 -22.18 -83.08 1.51
CA VAL A 82 -21.21 -82.65 0.47
C VAL A 82 -20.02 -81.96 1.11
N SER A 83 -18.90 -81.90 0.40
CA SER A 83 -17.81 -80.96 0.70
C SER A 83 -18.00 -79.70 -0.16
N PRO A 84 -18.38 -78.55 0.44
CA PRO A 84 -18.73 -77.35 -0.33
C PRO A 84 -17.63 -76.88 -1.31
N ASP A 85 -16.35 -77.04 -0.96
CA ASP A 85 -15.21 -76.62 -1.77
C ASP A 85 -14.92 -77.50 -3.01
N ARG A 86 -15.61 -78.63 -3.14
CA ARG A 86 -15.48 -79.56 -4.28
C ARG A 86 -16.78 -79.83 -5.03
N PHE A 87 -17.92 -79.61 -4.37
CA PHE A 87 -19.24 -79.89 -4.94
C PHE A 87 -19.73 -78.76 -5.86
N LEU A 88 -19.78 -77.53 -5.34
CA LEU A 88 -20.21 -76.35 -6.10
C LEU A 88 -19.49 -75.09 -5.55
N PRO A 89 -18.15 -75.02 -5.72
CA PRO A 89 -17.33 -74.04 -5.03
C PRO A 89 -17.74 -72.61 -5.37
N ASP A 90 -18.10 -72.31 -6.61
CA ASP A 90 -18.46 -70.97 -7.09
C ASP A 90 -19.78 -70.42 -6.51
N VAL A 91 -20.60 -71.26 -5.88
CA VAL A 91 -21.88 -70.87 -5.27
C VAL A 91 -21.83 -70.98 -3.76
N LEU A 92 -21.20 -72.04 -3.24
CA LEU A 92 -21.19 -72.34 -1.81
C LEU A 92 -20.02 -71.70 -1.07
N CYS A 93 -18.99 -71.25 -1.76
CA CYS A 93 -17.83 -70.60 -1.16
C CYS A 93 -17.72 -69.14 -1.59
N GLN A 94 -17.18 -68.33 -0.70
CA GLN A 94 -16.89 -66.92 -0.94
C GLN A 94 -15.48 -66.58 -0.48
N CYS A 95 -14.84 -65.65 -1.18
CA CYS A 95 -13.55 -65.12 -0.76
C CYS A 95 -13.70 -64.25 0.49
N LEU A 96 -12.77 -64.40 1.42
CA LEU A 96 -12.67 -63.62 2.65
C LEU A 96 -12.20 -62.18 2.35
N PRO A 97 -12.44 -61.21 3.26
CA PRO A 97 -11.82 -59.89 3.18
C PRO A 97 -10.30 -59.99 2.99
N GLY A 98 -9.74 -59.10 2.17
CA GLY A 98 -8.34 -59.13 1.71
C GLY A 98 -8.06 -60.03 0.52
N TRP A 99 -9.07 -60.73 -0.02
CA TRP A 99 -8.94 -61.60 -1.19
C TRP A 99 -9.99 -61.27 -2.24
N GLU A 100 -9.68 -61.45 -3.52
CA GLU A 100 -10.62 -61.36 -4.63
C GLU A 100 -10.70 -62.67 -5.41
N GLY A 101 -11.80 -62.88 -6.11
CA GLY A 101 -12.05 -64.09 -6.89
C GLY A 101 -13.48 -64.59 -6.69
N ASN A 102 -13.72 -65.83 -7.09
CA ASN A 102 -14.99 -66.50 -6.88
C ASN A 102 -14.75 -67.92 -6.33
N GLY A 103 -15.67 -68.39 -5.49
CA GLY A 103 -15.64 -69.71 -4.90
C GLY A 103 -14.38 -70.01 -4.10
N THR A 104 -13.60 -70.97 -4.59
CA THR A 104 -12.33 -71.40 -3.97
C THR A 104 -11.09 -70.83 -4.66
N LYS A 105 -11.27 -70.09 -5.77
CA LYS A 105 -10.20 -69.49 -6.58
C LYS A 105 -9.92 -68.06 -6.09
N CYS A 106 -9.58 -67.94 -4.81
CA CYS A 106 -9.30 -66.65 -4.19
C CYS A 106 -7.82 -66.28 -4.29
N VAL A 107 -7.55 -65.03 -4.68
CA VAL A 107 -6.22 -64.45 -4.80
C VAL A 107 -6.11 -63.29 -3.81
N LYS A 108 -4.97 -63.17 -3.12
CA LYS A 108 -4.73 -62.05 -2.19
C LYS A 108 -4.78 -60.74 -2.95
N CYS A 109 -5.41 -59.71 -2.37
CA CYS A 109 -5.29 -58.37 -2.92
C CYS A 109 -3.81 -57.97 -3.00
N PRO A 110 -3.36 -57.43 -4.16
CA PRO A 110 -2.00 -56.97 -4.33
C PRO A 110 -1.72 -55.74 -3.45
N GLU A 111 -0.45 -55.34 -3.35
CA GLU A 111 -0.07 -54.13 -2.61
C GLU A 111 -0.78 -52.89 -3.16
N ASN A 112 -1.15 -51.96 -2.28
CA ASN A 112 -1.94 -50.77 -2.59
C ASN A 112 -3.39 -51.04 -3.02
N PHE A 113 -3.90 -52.24 -2.74
CA PHE A 113 -5.31 -52.58 -2.85
C PHE A 113 -5.81 -53.17 -1.53
N PHE A 114 -7.12 -53.10 -1.32
CA PHE A 114 -7.79 -53.68 -0.16
C PHE A 114 -9.13 -54.28 -0.58
N ASN A 115 -9.62 -55.27 0.17
CA ASN A 115 -10.99 -55.75 0.05
C ASN A 115 -11.61 -55.89 1.45
N ALA A 116 -12.65 -55.10 1.72
CA ALA A 116 -13.35 -55.12 3.01
C ALA A 116 -14.59 -56.03 3.04
N GLU A 117 -15.06 -56.46 1.88
CA GLU A 117 -16.32 -57.20 1.72
C GLU A 117 -16.03 -58.61 1.18
N SER A 118 -16.73 -59.62 1.68
CA SER A 118 -16.60 -60.98 1.12
C SER A 118 -17.10 -61.02 -0.32
N ASN A 119 -16.44 -61.81 -1.17
CA ASN A 119 -16.75 -61.95 -2.60
C ASN A 119 -16.78 -60.64 -3.41
N SER A 120 -15.97 -59.65 -3.02
CA SER A 120 -15.84 -58.38 -3.73
C SER A 120 -14.49 -58.25 -4.44
N THR A 121 -14.39 -57.30 -5.38
CA THR A 121 -13.14 -57.03 -6.09
C THR A 121 -12.21 -56.16 -5.25
N CYS A 122 -10.90 -56.35 -5.39
CA CYS A 122 -9.94 -55.53 -4.67
C CYS A 122 -10.06 -54.06 -5.13
N LYS A 123 -10.37 -53.17 -4.18
CA LYS A 123 -10.47 -51.73 -4.40
C LYS A 123 -9.08 -51.11 -4.24
N LYS A 124 -8.71 -50.20 -5.14
CA LYS A 124 -7.42 -49.50 -5.09
C LYS A 124 -7.41 -48.54 -3.89
N CYS A 125 -6.31 -48.51 -3.15
CA CYS A 125 -6.08 -47.50 -2.13
C CYS A 125 -6.00 -46.09 -2.78
N PRO A 126 -6.26 -45.02 -2.00
CA PRO A 126 -6.08 -43.64 -2.45
C PRO A 126 -4.73 -43.39 -3.14
N LYS A 127 -4.69 -42.40 -4.03
CA LYS A 127 -3.43 -41.97 -4.63
C LYS A 127 -2.43 -41.64 -3.53
N ASP A 128 -1.17 -42.07 -3.72
CA ASP A 128 -0.04 -41.83 -2.82
C ASP A 128 -0.11 -42.54 -1.45
N SER A 129 -1.11 -43.39 -1.23
CA SER A 129 -1.14 -44.31 -0.08
C SER A 129 -0.57 -45.69 -0.41
N LYS A 130 -0.15 -46.41 0.63
CA LYS A 130 0.38 -47.78 0.53
C LYS A 130 -0.33 -48.73 1.46
N SER A 131 -0.65 -49.94 0.98
CA SER A 131 -1.19 -51.01 1.81
C SER A 131 -0.41 -52.31 1.63
N PRO A 132 -0.30 -53.15 2.68
CA PRO A 132 0.31 -54.47 2.56
C PRO A 132 -0.57 -55.44 1.74
N LEU A 133 0.01 -56.56 1.31
CA LEU A 133 -0.71 -57.66 0.68
C LEU A 133 -1.87 -58.16 1.55
N ALA A 134 -2.98 -58.53 0.92
CA ALA A 134 -4.19 -59.05 1.57
C ALA A 134 -4.82 -58.09 2.61
N SER A 135 -4.77 -56.79 2.34
CA SER A 135 -5.39 -55.77 3.20
C SER A 135 -6.92 -55.90 3.26
N THR A 136 -7.46 -56.01 4.47
CA THR A 136 -8.88 -56.31 4.72
C THR A 136 -9.74 -55.08 4.99
N SER A 137 -9.17 -53.88 5.04
CA SER A 137 -9.92 -52.65 5.32
C SER A 137 -9.32 -51.46 4.58
N PRO A 138 -10.11 -50.39 4.33
CA PRO A 138 -9.59 -49.14 3.80
C PRO A 138 -8.56 -48.48 4.72
N ASP A 139 -8.65 -48.71 6.04
CA ASP A 139 -7.72 -48.15 7.05
C ASP A 139 -6.35 -48.83 7.02
N ALA A 140 -6.22 -49.98 6.33
CA ALA A 140 -4.94 -50.61 6.06
C ALA A 140 -4.10 -49.84 5.01
N CYS A 141 -4.72 -48.92 4.28
CA CYS A 141 -3.99 -47.99 3.43
C CYS A 141 -3.35 -46.92 4.33
N SER A 142 -2.04 -46.73 4.22
CA SER A 142 -1.27 -45.72 4.95
C SER A 142 -0.95 -44.55 4.03
N CYS A 143 -1.36 -43.35 4.42
CA CYS A 143 -1.04 -42.12 3.70
C CYS A 143 0.38 -41.61 4.04
N PRO A 144 0.95 -40.69 3.25
CA PRO A 144 2.20 -40.01 3.58
C PRO A 144 2.12 -39.33 4.96
N SER A 145 3.28 -39.17 5.63
CA SER A 145 3.38 -38.68 7.01
C SER A 145 2.47 -37.48 7.31
N GLY A 146 1.63 -37.62 8.34
CA GLY A 146 0.72 -36.56 8.81
C GLY A 146 -0.62 -36.45 8.07
N GLN A 147 -0.83 -37.23 7.01
CA GLN A 147 -2.11 -37.31 6.31
C GLN A 147 -2.97 -38.48 6.81
N GLU A 148 -4.28 -38.30 6.76
CA GLU A 148 -5.30 -39.29 7.14
C GLU A 148 -6.18 -39.63 5.92
N ILE A 149 -6.82 -40.79 5.96
CA ILE A 149 -7.78 -41.19 4.93
C ILE A 149 -9.13 -40.56 5.25
N PHE A 150 -9.71 -39.88 4.27
CA PHE A 150 -11.07 -39.36 4.35
C PHE A 150 -11.85 -39.69 3.07
N ARG A 151 -13.18 -39.71 3.19
CA ARG A 151 -14.07 -40.02 2.07
C ARG A 151 -14.64 -38.72 1.51
N ARG A 152 -14.32 -38.40 0.25
CA ARG A 152 -14.84 -37.24 -0.49
C ARG A 152 -15.58 -37.71 -1.74
N ASN A 153 -16.88 -37.41 -1.82
CA ASN A 153 -17.73 -37.86 -2.93
C ASN A 153 -17.58 -39.37 -3.22
N GLU A 154 -17.67 -40.19 -2.17
CA GLU A 154 -17.51 -41.67 -2.21
C GLU A 154 -16.09 -42.19 -2.55
N THR A 155 -15.19 -41.33 -3.04
CA THR A 155 -13.78 -41.68 -3.28
C THR A 155 -12.94 -41.51 -2.00
N LEU A 156 -12.07 -42.48 -1.72
CA LEU A 156 -11.10 -42.38 -0.62
C LEU A 156 -9.91 -41.52 -1.09
N GLN A 157 -9.55 -40.52 -0.30
CA GLN A 157 -8.43 -39.62 -0.56
C GLN A 157 -7.57 -39.48 0.69
N CYS A 158 -6.26 -39.31 0.49
CA CYS A 158 -5.34 -38.90 1.55
C CYS A 158 -5.35 -37.38 1.68
N GLY A 159 -5.37 -36.88 2.90
CA GLY A 159 -5.26 -35.46 3.15
C GLY A 159 -5.20 -35.13 4.63
N CYS A 160 -5.14 -33.85 4.95
CA CYS A 160 -4.92 -33.41 6.31
C CYS A 160 -6.20 -33.49 7.16
N ARG A 161 -6.04 -33.68 8.47
CA ARG A 161 -7.12 -33.63 9.46
C ARG A 161 -7.83 -32.26 9.46
N HIS A 162 -8.96 -32.17 10.16
CA HIS A 162 -9.65 -30.90 10.41
C HIS A 162 -8.67 -29.87 11.00
N SER A 163 -8.83 -28.59 10.64
CA SER A 163 -7.92 -27.47 10.98
C SER A 163 -6.53 -27.50 10.35
N PHE A 164 -6.21 -28.49 9.51
CA PHE A 164 -4.95 -28.56 8.76
C PHE A 164 -5.20 -28.54 7.25
N ALA A 165 -4.30 -27.91 6.51
CA ALA A 165 -4.33 -27.85 5.06
C ALA A 165 -3.06 -28.46 4.45
N LEU A 166 -3.23 -29.13 3.31
CA LEU A 166 -2.14 -29.73 2.57
C LEU A 166 -1.34 -28.63 1.85
N GLY A 167 -0.10 -28.41 2.30
CA GLY A 167 0.83 -27.48 1.68
C GLY A 167 1.35 -27.97 0.33
N ILE A 168 2.03 -27.08 -0.41
CA ILE A 168 2.62 -27.40 -1.72
C ILE A 168 3.73 -28.47 -1.61
N SER A 169 4.40 -28.56 -0.46
CA SER A 169 5.40 -29.60 -0.16
C SER A 169 4.80 -30.98 0.17
N GLY A 170 3.47 -31.09 0.32
CA GLY A 170 2.79 -32.31 0.76
C GLY A 170 2.65 -32.44 2.29
N ASP A 171 3.16 -31.48 3.05
CA ASP A 171 3.04 -31.43 4.51
C ASP A 171 1.69 -30.86 4.95
N CYS A 172 1.19 -31.31 6.10
CA CYS A 172 -0.01 -30.77 6.72
C CYS A 172 0.33 -29.59 7.62
N LEU A 173 -0.09 -28.39 7.24
CA LEU A 173 0.14 -27.14 7.96
C LEU A 173 -1.14 -26.70 8.68
N GLU A 174 -1.01 -26.11 9.86
CA GLU A 174 -2.16 -25.64 10.62
C GLU A 174 -2.79 -24.41 9.97
N CYS A 175 -4.10 -24.44 9.73
CA CYS A 175 -4.79 -23.36 9.05
C CYS A 175 -4.83 -22.07 9.87
N GLU A 176 -4.75 -22.16 11.20
CA GLU A 176 -4.69 -21.00 12.09
C GLU A 176 -3.42 -20.17 11.86
N GLU A 177 -2.26 -20.85 11.77
CA GLU A 177 -0.97 -20.22 11.52
C GLU A 177 -0.94 -19.57 10.14
N LEU A 178 -1.55 -20.21 9.15
CA LEU A 178 -1.67 -19.70 7.79
C LEU A 178 -2.80 -18.68 7.60
N LYS A 179 -3.55 -18.33 8.65
CA LYS A 179 -4.71 -17.41 8.58
C LYS A 179 -5.77 -17.86 7.55
N LEU A 180 -5.99 -19.17 7.46
CA LEU A 180 -6.96 -19.84 6.58
C LEU A 180 -8.13 -20.43 7.38
N GLN A 181 -9.26 -20.63 6.70
CA GLN A 181 -10.42 -21.36 7.19
C GLN A 181 -10.48 -22.72 6.47
N CYS A 182 -10.42 -23.79 7.26
CA CYS A 182 -10.42 -25.17 6.78
C CYS A 182 -11.60 -25.96 7.36
N PRO A 183 -12.84 -25.70 6.90
CA PRO A 183 -14.03 -26.37 7.43
C PRO A 183 -14.12 -27.86 7.10
N GLN A 184 -13.37 -28.36 6.10
CA GLN A 184 -13.38 -29.76 5.69
C GLN A 184 -11.96 -30.33 5.72
N PRO A 185 -11.79 -31.63 6.06
CA PRO A 185 -10.51 -32.30 5.99
C PRO A 185 -10.03 -32.45 4.54
N GLY A 186 -8.71 -32.56 4.37
CA GLY A 186 -8.07 -32.73 3.07
C GLY A 186 -8.15 -31.53 2.14
N MET A 187 -8.44 -30.34 2.66
CA MET A 187 -8.26 -29.11 1.88
C MET A 187 -6.79 -28.83 1.64
N SER A 188 -6.46 -28.35 0.44
CA SER A 188 -5.13 -27.81 0.18
C SER A 188 -5.04 -26.35 0.60
N THR A 189 -3.82 -25.88 0.85
CA THR A 189 -3.59 -24.49 1.27
C THR A 189 -4.06 -23.46 0.26
N TRP A 190 -4.19 -23.79 -1.03
CA TRP A 190 -4.71 -22.87 -2.07
C TRP A 190 -6.23 -22.94 -2.25
N LEU A 191 -6.86 -24.07 -1.91
CA LEU A 191 -8.33 -24.22 -1.96
C LEU A 191 -9.03 -23.68 -0.71
N ALA A 192 -8.33 -23.68 0.44
CA ALA A 192 -8.85 -23.14 1.68
C ALA A 192 -9.16 -21.63 1.54
N THR A 193 -10.21 -21.16 2.19
CA THR A 193 -10.60 -19.74 2.13
C THR A 193 -9.84 -18.94 3.17
N PRO A 194 -9.23 -17.79 2.85
CA PRO A 194 -8.66 -16.88 3.84
C PRO A 194 -9.62 -16.53 4.98
N LYS A 195 -9.09 -16.23 6.17
CA LYS A 195 -9.87 -15.63 7.25
C LYS A 195 -10.33 -14.21 6.86
N ALA A 196 -11.40 -13.74 7.49
CA ALA A 196 -11.85 -12.35 7.32
C ALA A 196 -10.71 -11.37 7.64
N GLY A 197 -10.57 -10.31 6.83
CA GLY A 197 -9.45 -9.37 6.90
C GLY A 197 -8.17 -9.81 6.16
N TYR A 198 -8.10 -11.05 5.66
CA TYR A 198 -6.96 -11.55 4.87
C TYR A 198 -7.34 -11.77 3.41
N VAL A 199 -6.37 -11.62 2.50
CA VAL A 199 -6.56 -11.85 1.06
C VAL A 199 -5.40 -12.60 0.43
N ARG A 200 -5.70 -13.39 -0.61
CA ARG A 200 -4.68 -13.98 -1.50
C ARG A 200 -4.36 -13.02 -2.63
N MET A 201 -3.07 -12.74 -2.83
CA MET A 201 -2.62 -11.94 -3.98
C MET A 201 -2.66 -12.72 -5.30
N GLU A 202 -2.53 -14.04 -5.23
CA GLU A 202 -2.57 -14.93 -6.39
C GLU A 202 -3.48 -16.12 -6.08
N SER A 203 -4.28 -16.53 -7.06
CA SER A 203 -5.33 -17.55 -6.90
C SER A 203 -4.81 -18.91 -6.43
N ASN A 204 -3.55 -19.24 -6.70
CA ASN A 204 -2.93 -20.52 -6.35
C ASN A 204 -1.83 -20.39 -5.28
N SER A 205 -1.63 -19.21 -4.69
CA SER A 205 -0.64 -19.03 -3.63
C SER A 205 -1.17 -19.59 -2.31
N SER A 206 -0.32 -20.27 -1.55
CA SER A 206 -0.62 -20.70 -0.18
C SER A 206 -0.60 -19.54 0.82
N LYS A 207 0.10 -18.45 0.48
CA LYS A 207 0.26 -17.27 1.35
C LYS A 207 -0.96 -16.35 1.25
N VAL A 208 -1.34 -15.81 2.40
CA VAL A 208 -2.35 -14.77 2.55
C VAL A 208 -1.73 -13.60 3.28
N TYR A 209 -2.26 -12.41 3.03
CA TYR A 209 -1.74 -11.17 3.62
C TYR A 209 -2.88 -10.41 4.29
N LEU A 210 -2.56 -9.70 5.37
CA LEU A 210 -3.54 -8.88 6.08
C LEU A 210 -3.82 -7.61 5.26
N CYS A 211 -5.10 -7.29 5.11
CA CYS A 211 -5.53 -6.08 4.40
C CYS A 211 -5.34 -4.84 5.26
N LEU A 212 -5.17 -3.67 4.62
CA LEU A 212 -4.96 -2.40 5.34
C LEU A 212 -6.10 -2.07 6.31
N SER A 213 -7.33 -2.47 5.97
CA SER A 213 -8.48 -2.44 6.86
C SER A 213 -9.22 -3.76 6.76
N ALA A 214 -9.63 -4.31 7.92
CA ALA A 214 -10.29 -5.62 8.00
C ALA A 214 -11.59 -5.66 7.17
N ASP A 215 -12.30 -4.54 7.06
CA ASP A 215 -13.56 -4.43 6.34
C ASP A 215 -13.39 -4.50 4.82
N GLN A 216 -12.17 -4.24 4.32
CA GLN A 216 -11.89 -4.23 2.88
C GLN A 216 -11.80 -5.63 2.28
N CYS A 217 -11.62 -6.67 3.11
CA CYS A 217 -11.37 -8.03 2.67
C CYS A 217 -12.37 -9.03 3.21
N ASN A 218 -12.96 -9.81 2.31
CA ASN A 218 -13.83 -10.93 2.63
C ASN A 218 -13.05 -12.25 2.50
N SER A 219 -13.57 -13.32 3.09
CA SER A 219 -12.92 -14.65 3.17
C SER A 219 -12.54 -15.29 1.83
N GLN A 220 -13.00 -14.76 0.70
CA GLN A 220 -12.65 -15.28 -0.63
C GLN A 220 -11.91 -14.27 -1.51
N ASN A 221 -12.18 -12.97 -1.36
CA ASN A 221 -11.75 -11.90 -2.26
C ASN A 221 -11.88 -10.55 -1.55
N CYS A 222 -11.58 -9.46 -2.26
CA CYS A 222 -11.96 -8.12 -1.81
C CYS A 222 -13.46 -8.00 -1.53
N SER A 223 -13.80 -7.22 -0.51
CA SER A 223 -15.18 -6.84 -0.20
C SER A 223 -15.79 -6.06 -1.37
N THR A 224 -17.12 -5.96 -1.37
CA THR A 224 -17.86 -5.30 -2.46
C THR A 224 -17.40 -3.86 -2.64
N GLY A 225 -16.92 -3.53 -3.83
CA GLY A 225 -16.44 -2.19 -4.18
C GLY A 225 -14.93 -2.01 -4.08
N PHE A 226 -14.20 -2.99 -3.54
CA PHE A 226 -12.74 -3.00 -3.48
C PHE A 226 -12.13 -3.98 -4.50
N ALA A 227 -10.89 -3.72 -4.91
CA ALA A 227 -10.14 -4.47 -5.90
C ALA A 227 -8.63 -4.25 -5.73
N GLY A 228 -7.82 -4.97 -6.51
CA GLY A 228 -6.36 -4.82 -6.52
C GLY A 228 -5.66 -5.54 -5.37
N PRO A 229 -4.32 -5.42 -5.26
CA PRO A 229 -3.55 -6.06 -4.21
C PRO A 229 -3.89 -5.45 -2.84
N LEU A 230 -4.00 -6.31 -1.82
CA LEU A 230 -4.51 -5.96 -0.48
C LEU A 230 -5.87 -5.25 -0.48
N CYS A 231 -6.62 -5.30 -1.58
CA CYS A 231 -7.94 -4.66 -1.72
C CYS A 231 -7.94 -3.15 -1.45
N VAL A 232 -6.82 -2.47 -1.73
CA VAL A 232 -6.65 -1.04 -1.46
C VAL A 232 -7.25 -0.15 -2.54
N ASP A 233 -7.60 -0.73 -3.69
CA ASP A 233 -8.18 -0.03 -4.82
C ASP A 233 -9.70 -0.18 -4.85
N CYS A 234 -10.39 0.76 -5.48
CA CYS A 234 -11.83 0.62 -5.71
C CYS A 234 -12.05 -0.15 -7.02
N ALA A 235 -13.01 -1.07 -7.00
CA ALA A 235 -13.46 -1.84 -8.14
C ALA A 235 -14.09 -0.93 -9.21
N ALA A 236 -14.25 -1.45 -10.43
CA ALA A 236 -14.92 -0.74 -11.51
C ALA A 236 -16.35 -0.34 -11.11
N GLY A 237 -16.70 0.93 -11.32
CA GLY A 237 -18.00 1.49 -10.90
C GLY A 237 -18.05 1.97 -9.45
N TYR A 238 -16.92 1.98 -8.74
CA TYR A 238 -16.78 2.55 -7.41
C TYR A 238 -15.72 3.66 -7.41
N ARG A 239 -15.87 4.66 -6.52
CA ARG A 239 -14.92 5.76 -6.32
C ARG A 239 -14.46 5.80 -4.87
N SER A 240 -13.24 6.27 -4.66
CA SER A 240 -12.72 6.46 -3.30
C SER A 240 -13.28 7.74 -2.69
N VAL A 241 -13.85 7.64 -1.48
CA VAL A 241 -14.33 8.78 -0.69
C VAL A 241 -13.85 8.55 0.73
N ARG A 242 -12.88 9.35 1.21
CA ARG A 242 -12.37 9.25 2.59
C ARG A 242 -11.92 7.84 3.00
N GLY A 243 -11.31 7.09 2.07
CA GLY A 243 -10.83 5.73 2.33
C GLY A 243 -11.87 4.61 2.19
N SER A 244 -13.14 4.92 1.95
CA SER A 244 -14.15 3.93 1.56
C SER A 244 -14.38 3.96 0.04
N CYS A 245 -14.87 2.86 -0.53
CA CYS A 245 -15.25 2.78 -1.93
C CYS A 245 -16.77 2.88 -2.07
N GLU A 246 -17.26 4.01 -2.56
CA GLU A 246 -18.69 4.26 -2.79
C GLU A 246 -19.07 3.94 -4.24
N ALA A 247 -20.25 3.36 -4.46
CA ALA A 247 -20.76 3.11 -5.80
C ALA A 247 -21.02 4.42 -6.54
N CYS A 248 -20.63 4.47 -7.81
CA CYS A 248 -20.82 5.63 -8.66
C CYS A 248 -22.29 5.85 -9.01
N SER A 249 -22.79 7.08 -8.83
CA SER A 249 -24.10 7.49 -9.34
C SER A 249 -24.10 7.43 -10.87
N LYS A 250 -25.15 6.85 -11.46
CA LYS A 250 -25.27 6.58 -12.92
C LYS A 250 -25.36 7.81 -13.83
N GLU A 251 -25.17 9.02 -13.31
CA GLU A 251 -25.22 10.23 -14.15
C GLU A 251 -23.93 10.33 -14.97
N PRO A 252 -24.00 10.23 -16.32
CA PRO A 252 -22.82 10.32 -17.14
C PRO A 252 -22.23 11.72 -17.01
N PRO A 253 -20.93 11.85 -16.68
CA PRO A 253 -20.31 13.16 -16.63
C PRO A 253 -20.34 13.80 -18.01
N ASN A 254 -20.44 15.12 -18.01
CA ASN A 254 -20.55 15.92 -19.22
C ASN A 254 -19.21 15.84 -20.01
N LEU A 255 -19.09 14.86 -20.93
CA LEU A 255 -17.91 14.59 -21.76
C LEU A 255 -17.36 15.84 -22.46
N PHE A 256 -18.22 16.82 -22.72
CA PHE A 256 -17.87 18.11 -23.32
C PHE A 256 -16.88 18.93 -22.49
N PHE A 257 -16.93 18.86 -21.16
CA PHE A 257 -15.98 19.60 -20.32
C PHE A 257 -14.57 19.02 -20.41
N TRP A 258 -14.45 17.69 -20.53
CA TRP A 258 -13.16 17.00 -20.58
C TRP A 258 -12.42 17.21 -21.89
N SER A 259 -13.13 17.24 -23.02
CA SER A 259 -12.52 17.55 -24.31
C SER A 259 -11.95 18.98 -24.34
N ILE A 260 -12.60 19.93 -23.67
CA ILE A 260 -12.12 21.31 -23.54
C ILE A 260 -10.85 21.37 -22.69
N VAL A 261 -10.81 20.72 -21.53
CA VAL A 261 -9.63 20.72 -20.64
C VAL A 261 -8.43 20.04 -21.32
N ALA A 262 -8.65 18.89 -21.97
CA ALA A 262 -7.60 18.19 -22.70
C ALA A 262 -7.06 19.01 -23.88
N ALA A 263 -7.94 19.66 -24.65
CA ALA A 263 -7.55 20.55 -25.74
C ALA A 263 -6.76 21.77 -25.23
N ALA A 264 -7.18 22.35 -24.11
CA ALA A 264 -6.47 23.47 -23.49
C ALA A 264 -5.05 23.08 -23.07
N LEU A 265 -4.88 21.93 -22.41
CA LEU A 265 -3.56 21.41 -22.02
C LEU A 265 -2.66 21.09 -23.22
N LEU A 266 -3.19 20.42 -24.25
CA LEU A 266 -2.43 20.12 -25.48
C LEU A 266 -2.02 21.41 -26.22
N SER A 267 -2.90 22.40 -26.27
CA SER A 267 -2.58 23.70 -26.87
C SER A 267 -1.47 24.41 -26.09
N LEU A 268 -1.51 24.37 -24.75
CA LEU A 268 -0.49 24.96 -23.89
C LEU A 268 0.87 24.30 -24.12
N VAL A 269 0.93 22.96 -24.16
CA VAL A 269 2.17 22.22 -24.44
C VAL A 269 2.70 22.53 -25.84
N GLY A 270 1.83 22.59 -26.84
CA GLY A 270 2.21 22.97 -28.22
C GLY A 270 2.80 24.38 -28.30
N VAL A 271 2.19 25.35 -27.60
CA VAL A 271 2.68 26.73 -27.52
C VAL A 271 4.04 26.78 -26.83
N VAL A 272 4.22 26.06 -25.71
CA VAL A 272 5.51 25.99 -24.99
C VAL A 272 6.60 25.42 -25.89
N ALA A 273 6.33 24.30 -26.57
CA ALA A 273 7.28 23.63 -27.44
C ALA A 273 7.66 24.52 -28.65
N TYR A 274 6.67 25.14 -29.29
CA TYR A 274 6.88 26.06 -30.41
C TYR A 274 7.74 27.26 -30.02
N LEU A 275 7.49 27.87 -28.86
CA LEU A 275 8.26 29.00 -28.34
C LEU A 275 9.70 28.59 -27.98
N PHE A 276 9.91 27.37 -27.48
CA PHE A 276 11.25 26.84 -27.21
C PHE A 276 12.05 26.61 -28.50
N ILE A 277 11.45 25.93 -29.49
CA ILE A 277 12.09 25.63 -30.79
C ILE A 277 12.43 26.91 -31.55
N SER A 278 11.46 27.84 -31.65
CA SER A 278 11.67 29.13 -32.34
C SER A 278 12.78 29.96 -31.70
N ARG A 279 12.97 29.87 -30.38
CA ARG A 279 14.10 30.51 -29.70
C ARG A 279 15.43 29.81 -29.87
N SER A 280 15.49 28.48 -29.84
CA SER A 280 16.74 27.78 -30.15
C SER A 280 17.23 28.11 -31.57
N ALA A 281 16.30 28.30 -32.51
CA ALA A 281 16.62 28.74 -33.86
C ALA A 281 17.07 30.22 -33.92
N ALA A 282 16.38 31.13 -33.22
CA ALA A 282 16.74 32.55 -33.21
C ALA A 282 18.05 32.86 -32.47
N ALA A 283 18.33 32.13 -31.38
CA ALA A 283 19.58 32.26 -30.63
C ALA A 283 20.78 31.71 -31.40
N ALA A 284 20.59 30.66 -32.23
CA ALA A 284 21.62 30.16 -33.13
C ALA A 284 21.94 31.15 -34.28
N ALA A 285 20.96 31.96 -34.68
CA ALA A 285 21.11 32.90 -35.80
C ALA A 285 21.76 34.25 -35.41
N THR A 286 21.87 34.58 -34.11
CA THR A 286 22.29 35.92 -33.66
C THR A 286 23.35 35.93 -32.56
N ALA A 287 24.16 34.88 -32.42
CA ALA A 287 25.26 34.85 -31.45
C ALA A 287 26.58 35.45 -32.00
N PRO A 288 26.93 36.73 -31.73
CA PRO A 288 28.31 37.17 -31.77
C PRO A 288 29.10 36.54 -30.61
N ALA A 289 30.39 36.28 -30.85
CA ALA A 289 31.29 35.61 -29.92
C ALA A 289 31.26 36.23 -28.50
N PRO A 290 31.16 35.42 -27.43
CA PRO A 290 31.10 35.94 -26.07
C PRO A 290 32.47 36.51 -25.65
N PRO A 291 32.52 37.74 -25.09
CA PRO A 291 33.73 38.22 -24.44
C PRO A 291 33.98 37.36 -23.18
N SER A 292 35.20 36.84 -23.07
CA SER A 292 35.73 36.05 -21.97
C SER A 292 35.74 36.83 -20.64
N ARG A 293 34.57 36.96 -19.99
CA ARG A 293 34.50 37.40 -18.59
C ARG A 293 34.63 36.18 -17.70
N ALA A 294 35.85 35.89 -17.29
CA ALA A 294 36.13 35.01 -16.17
C ALA A 294 35.30 35.46 -14.96
N LEU A 295 34.25 34.69 -14.63
CA LEU A 295 33.54 34.83 -13.37
C LEU A 295 34.57 34.62 -12.26
N LYS A 296 35.00 35.71 -11.62
CA LYS A 296 35.91 35.63 -10.48
C LYS A 296 35.18 34.86 -9.37
N TRP A 297 35.70 33.68 -9.04
CA TRP A 297 35.23 32.76 -7.99
C TRP A 297 34.84 33.46 -6.68
N LYS A 298 35.51 34.56 -6.37
CA LYS A 298 35.24 35.44 -5.23
C LYS A 298 33.80 36.01 -5.19
N VAL A 299 33.21 36.31 -6.35
CA VAL A 299 31.81 36.79 -6.46
C VAL A 299 30.81 35.67 -6.15
N LEU A 300 31.12 34.45 -6.57
CA LEU A 300 30.31 33.27 -6.25
C LEU A 300 30.36 32.97 -4.74
N GLN A 301 31.54 33.14 -4.14
CA GLN A 301 31.77 32.92 -2.72
C GLN A 301 31.05 33.96 -1.83
N ASP A 302 31.07 35.23 -2.22
CA ASP A 302 30.34 36.29 -1.52
C ASP A 302 28.81 36.12 -1.64
N LEU A 303 28.35 35.62 -2.80
CA LEU A 303 26.94 35.30 -3.04
C LEU A 303 26.47 34.09 -2.20
N ALA A 304 27.30 33.05 -2.12
CA ALA A 304 27.03 31.87 -1.29
C ALA A 304 26.94 32.25 0.21
N LYS A 305 27.80 33.16 0.68
CA LYS A 305 27.76 33.64 2.08
C LYS A 305 26.53 34.48 2.38
N ALA A 306 26.10 35.35 1.46
CA ALA A 306 24.94 36.22 1.68
C ALA A 306 23.59 35.46 1.64
N GLN A 307 23.54 34.34 0.91
CA GLN A 307 22.31 33.59 0.69
C GLN A 307 22.25 32.23 1.40
N ALA A 308 23.36 31.82 2.05
CA ALA A 308 23.38 30.66 2.93
C ALA A 308 22.18 30.60 3.88
N PRO A 309 21.72 31.70 4.53
CA PRO A 309 20.61 31.61 5.48
C PRO A 309 19.26 31.24 4.84
N VAL A 310 18.96 31.75 3.65
CA VAL A 310 17.68 31.49 2.96
C VAL A 310 17.65 30.09 2.35
N LEU A 311 18.77 29.66 1.77
CA LEU A 311 18.94 28.28 1.32
C LEU A 311 18.88 27.30 2.49
N LEU A 312 19.45 27.68 3.63
CA LEU A 312 19.44 26.87 4.85
C LEU A 312 18.05 26.83 5.47
N GLN A 313 17.27 27.92 5.46
CA GLN A 313 15.85 27.94 5.82
C GLN A 313 15.00 27.06 4.88
N LEU A 314 15.28 27.08 3.57
CA LEU A 314 14.61 26.19 2.63
C LEU A 314 14.95 24.72 2.96
N CYS A 315 16.23 24.38 3.12
CA CYS A 315 16.66 23.05 3.52
C CYS A 315 16.09 22.61 4.88
N GLN A 316 15.96 23.53 5.84
CA GLN A 316 15.34 23.26 7.15
C GLN A 316 13.83 23.00 7.01
N LEU A 317 13.12 23.77 6.18
CA LEU A 317 11.71 23.52 5.87
C LEU A 317 11.52 22.15 5.19
N TRP A 318 12.42 21.79 4.29
CA TRP A 318 12.45 20.47 3.65
C TRP A 318 12.67 19.33 4.65
N ALA A 319 13.63 19.48 5.56
CA ALA A 319 13.88 18.50 6.61
C ALA A 319 12.66 18.37 7.54
N ALA A 320 12.01 19.48 7.91
CA ALA A 320 10.81 19.45 8.72
C ALA A 320 9.64 18.76 8.01
N LEU A 321 9.41 19.07 6.73
CA LEU A 321 8.35 18.44 5.92
C LEU A 321 8.60 16.95 5.68
N ALA A 322 9.84 16.54 5.41
CA ALA A 322 10.21 15.14 5.25
C ALA A 322 10.00 14.34 6.54
N VAL A 323 10.35 14.93 7.69
CA VAL A 323 10.11 14.31 9.00
C VAL A 323 8.61 14.21 9.28
N LEU A 324 7.82 15.26 9.01
CA LEU A 324 6.37 15.22 9.18
C LEU A 324 5.71 14.15 8.31
N SER A 325 6.14 13.98 7.05
CA SER A 325 5.61 12.90 6.19
C SER A 325 5.98 11.51 6.69
N PHE A 326 7.17 11.35 7.29
CA PHE A 326 7.63 10.06 7.80
C PHE A 326 6.94 9.69 9.12
N VAL A 327 6.74 10.68 10.00
CA VAL A 327 6.07 10.51 11.30
C VAL A 327 4.57 10.24 11.12
N GLY A 328 3.90 10.91 10.17
CA GLY A 328 2.49 10.64 9.87
C GLY A 328 2.23 9.19 9.45
N LYS A 329 3.17 8.58 8.69
CA LYS A 329 3.05 7.19 8.27
C LYS A 329 3.22 6.21 9.43
N ARG A 330 4.26 6.37 10.25
CA ARG A 330 4.50 5.52 11.43
C ARG A 330 3.40 5.63 12.49
N SER A 331 2.83 6.84 12.66
CA SER A 331 1.77 7.07 13.64
C SER A 331 0.46 6.40 13.24
N ALA A 332 0.13 6.36 11.95
CA ALA A 332 -1.05 5.64 11.46
C ALA A 332 -0.91 4.13 11.70
N ASP A 333 0.29 3.58 11.41
CA ASP A 333 0.59 2.16 11.61
C ASP A 333 0.58 1.76 13.11
N ALA A 334 1.04 2.65 13.99
CA ALA A 334 1.05 2.40 15.45
C ALA A 334 -0.37 2.40 16.06
N LEU A 335 -1.25 3.30 15.63
CA LEU A 335 -2.62 3.35 16.17
C LEU A 335 -3.48 2.16 15.77
N SER A 336 -3.30 1.63 14.56
CA SER A 336 -4.03 0.44 14.11
C SER A 336 -3.63 -0.82 14.88
N ARG A 337 -2.49 -0.82 15.59
CA ARG A 337 -2.00 -1.98 16.35
C ARG A 337 -2.63 -2.12 17.74
N GLU A 338 -3.17 -1.05 18.34
CA GLU A 338 -3.73 -1.08 19.70
C GLU A 338 -5.25 -1.31 19.77
N GLU A 339 -5.99 -1.19 18.67
CA GLU A 339 -7.46 -1.41 18.66
C GLU A 339 -7.89 -2.88 18.80
N GLY A 340 -6.96 -3.83 18.91
CA GLY A 340 -7.25 -5.26 19.07
C GLY A 340 -7.50 -5.74 20.51
N HIS A 341 -7.33 -4.89 21.53
CA HIS A 341 -7.56 -5.26 22.94
C HIS A 341 -8.66 -4.40 23.59
N GLU A 342 -9.90 -4.86 23.42
CA GLU A 342 -11.10 -4.57 24.23
C GLU A 342 -10.76 -4.66 25.75
N LYS A 343 -11.13 -3.78 26.70
CA LYS A 343 -12.15 -2.72 26.85
C LYS A 343 -11.75 -1.82 28.06
N ASP A 344 -12.22 -0.57 28.08
CA ASP A 344 -12.34 0.32 29.27
C ASP A 344 -11.25 1.36 29.62
N THR A 345 -10.58 1.96 28.63
CA THR A 345 -9.90 3.26 28.87
C THR A 345 -10.27 4.30 27.81
N GLU A 346 -11.40 4.94 28.03
CA GLU A 346 -12.07 5.96 27.21
C GLU A 346 -11.33 7.32 27.14
N GLY A 347 -9.98 7.34 27.22
CA GLY A 347 -9.22 8.56 27.51
C GLY A 347 -8.08 8.96 26.56
N SER A 348 -7.58 8.07 25.68
CA SER A 348 -6.22 8.28 25.11
C SER A 348 -6.12 8.51 23.59
N ASN A 349 -7.23 8.59 22.84
CA ASN A 349 -7.19 8.79 21.38
C ASN A 349 -7.31 10.27 20.94
N SER A 350 -7.09 11.23 21.85
CA SER A 350 -7.27 12.68 21.61
C SER A 350 -6.06 13.38 20.96
N TRP A 351 -4.91 12.72 20.78
CA TRP A 351 -3.69 13.45 20.40
C TRP A 351 -3.49 13.57 18.88
N ILE A 352 -4.08 12.68 18.07
CA ILE A 352 -4.05 12.80 16.60
C ILE A 352 -5.03 13.85 16.08
N SER A 353 -6.14 14.08 16.80
CA SER A 353 -7.04 15.19 16.50
C SER A 353 -6.46 16.56 16.83
N THR A 354 -5.35 16.64 17.57
CA THR A 354 -4.73 17.92 17.97
C THR A 354 -3.84 18.52 16.88
N PHE A 355 -3.38 17.74 15.89
CA PHE A 355 -2.66 18.27 14.72
C PHE A 355 -3.62 18.56 13.55
N TRP A 356 -4.54 19.49 13.76
CA TRP A 356 -5.41 20.05 12.71
C TRP A 356 -4.63 20.65 11.52
N GLU A 357 -3.35 20.94 11.72
CA GLU A 357 -2.44 21.50 10.72
C GLU A 357 -2.07 20.49 9.62
N LEU A 358 -2.03 19.19 9.90
CA LEU A 358 -1.65 18.16 8.91
C LEU A 358 -2.61 18.10 7.71
N PRO A 359 -3.94 17.94 7.91
CA PRO A 359 -4.90 17.97 6.79
C PRO A 359 -4.93 19.34 6.10
N TYR A 360 -4.62 20.42 6.82
CA TYR A 360 -4.50 21.76 6.25
C TYR A 360 -3.26 21.87 5.33
N VAL A 361 -2.14 21.27 5.72
CA VAL A 361 -0.93 21.17 4.89
C VAL A 361 -1.17 20.28 3.67
N GLU A 362 -1.89 19.16 3.81
CA GLU A 362 -2.25 18.29 2.67
C GLU A 362 -3.20 18.99 1.68
N THR A 363 -4.17 19.76 2.18
CA THR A 363 -5.07 20.56 1.32
C THR A 363 -4.35 21.74 0.67
N LEU A 364 -3.45 22.43 1.40
CA LEU A 364 -2.63 23.50 0.85
C LEU A 364 -1.60 23.01 -0.18
N GLN A 365 -1.16 21.77 -0.08
CA GLN A 365 -0.26 21.15 -1.07
C GLN A 365 -0.93 20.92 -2.43
N LEU A 366 -2.23 21.25 -2.60
CA LEU A 366 -3.00 20.95 -3.81
C LEU A 366 -2.74 19.50 -4.24
N SER A 367 -2.78 18.58 -3.26
CA SER A 367 -2.49 17.18 -3.53
C SER A 367 -3.48 16.69 -4.58
N LEU A 368 -2.96 16.00 -5.60
CA LEU A 368 -3.80 15.59 -6.72
C LEU A 368 -4.88 14.57 -6.28
N ASN A 369 -4.74 13.99 -5.08
CA ASN A 369 -5.78 13.21 -4.43
C ASN A 369 -7.03 14.04 -4.13
N ALA A 370 -6.88 15.26 -3.58
CA ALA A 370 -8.02 16.15 -3.37
C ALA A 370 -8.70 16.55 -4.68
N PHE A 371 -7.90 16.77 -5.75
CA PHE A 371 -8.43 17.06 -7.08
C PHE A 371 -9.16 15.85 -7.69
N LYS A 372 -8.59 14.66 -7.54
CA LYS A 372 -9.16 13.39 -7.99
C LYS A 372 -10.51 13.11 -7.33
N ASP A 373 -10.60 13.31 -6.02
CA ASP A 373 -11.84 13.14 -5.26
C ASP A 373 -12.91 14.16 -5.70
N SER A 374 -12.49 15.38 -6.02
CA SER A 374 -13.41 16.44 -6.50
C SER A 374 -13.98 16.17 -7.90
N MET A 375 -13.23 15.49 -8.77
CA MET A 375 -13.60 15.35 -10.19
C MET A 375 -14.33 14.05 -10.53
N ALA A 376 -14.50 13.13 -9.58
CA ALA A 376 -15.25 11.87 -9.73
C ALA A 376 -14.89 11.05 -10.99
N LEU A 377 -13.68 11.24 -11.55
CA LEU A 377 -13.23 10.66 -12.81
C LEU A 377 -13.24 9.13 -12.81
N GLN A 378 -13.06 8.52 -11.63
CA GLN A 378 -13.09 7.06 -11.42
C GLN A 378 -14.44 6.43 -11.80
N CYS A 379 -15.52 7.21 -11.84
CA CYS A 379 -16.83 6.72 -12.22
C CYS A 379 -17.02 6.60 -13.73
N SER A 380 -16.29 7.39 -14.52
CA SER A 380 -16.43 7.41 -15.98
C SER A 380 -15.43 6.51 -16.70
N TYR A 381 -14.29 6.27 -16.08
CA TYR A 381 -13.17 5.56 -16.67
C TYR A 381 -12.69 4.49 -15.70
N ASP A 382 -12.02 3.47 -16.24
CA ASP A 382 -11.33 2.48 -15.44
C ASP A 382 -10.46 3.15 -14.36
N GLY A 383 -10.76 2.85 -13.09
CA GLY A 383 -10.13 3.49 -11.94
C GLY A 383 -8.61 3.39 -11.96
N ALA A 384 -8.07 2.29 -12.50
CA ALA A 384 -6.64 2.09 -12.68
C ALA A 384 -6.05 3.11 -13.67
N ARG A 385 -6.72 3.38 -14.80
CA ARG A 385 -6.27 4.37 -15.79
C ARG A 385 -6.33 5.79 -15.23
N VAL A 386 -7.40 6.14 -14.52
CA VAL A 386 -7.54 7.46 -13.88
C VAL A 386 -6.43 7.69 -12.86
N ARG A 387 -6.14 6.68 -12.02
CA ARG A 387 -5.02 6.72 -11.08
C ARG A 387 -3.69 6.88 -11.80
N PHE A 388 -3.46 6.10 -12.86
CA PHE A 388 -2.24 6.19 -13.66
C PHE A 388 -2.02 7.61 -14.21
N PHE A 389 -3.02 8.17 -14.91
CA PHE A 389 -2.89 9.52 -15.47
C PHE A 389 -2.81 10.60 -14.39
N GLY A 390 -3.59 10.48 -13.31
CA GLY A 390 -3.53 11.42 -12.18
C GLY A 390 -2.17 11.41 -11.50
N ALA A 391 -1.63 10.23 -11.24
CA ALA A 391 -0.32 10.06 -10.60
C ALA A 391 0.81 10.62 -11.48
N LEU A 392 0.75 10.45 -12.81
CA LEU A 392 1.71 11.05 -13.74
C LEU A 392 1.52 12.58 -13.90
N ALA A 393 0.28 13.07 -13.87
CA ALA A 393 0.01 14.50 -13.98
C ALA A 393 0.45 15.28 -12.73
N ALA A 394 0.44 14.64 -11.55
CA ALA A 394 0.76 15.29 -10.28
C ALA A 394 2.14 15.97 -10.24
N PRO A 395 3.24 15.29 -10.59
CA PRO A 395 4.54 15.95 -10.66
C PRO A 395 4.68 16.87 -11.88
N LEU A 396 3.96 16.64 -12.97
CA LEU A 396 4.10 17.41 -14.21
C LEU A 396 3.34 18.74 -14.20
N LEU A 397 2.18 18.81 -13.55
CA LEU A 397 1.32 19.99 -13.56
C LEU A 397 2.03 21.24 -13.01
N PRO A 398 2.74 21.21 -11.86
CA PRO A 398 3.49 22.37 -11.40
C PRO A 398 4.60 22.78 -12.36
N LEU A 399 5.27 21.83 -13.01
CA LEU A 399 6.31 22.10 -14.01
C LEU A 399 5.72 22.81 -15.24
N LEU A 400 4.54 22.38 -15.70
CA LEU A 400 3.83 23.02 -16.80
C LEU A 400 3.39 24.45 -16.44
N ILE A 401 2.90 24.67 -15.21
CA ILE A 401 2.52 26.01 -14.75
C ILE A 401 3.76 26.92 -14.63
N LEU A 402 4.89 26.39 -14.15
CA LEU A 402 6.16 27.12 -14.11
C LEU A 402 6.66 27.45 -15.52
N ALA A 403 6.56 26.51 -16.47
CA ALA A 403 6.88 26.75 -17.87
C ALA A 403 5.98 27.85 -18.47
N ALA A 404 4.67 27.81 -18.18
CA ALA A 404 3.73 28.85 -18.60
C ALA A 404 4.06 30.22 -17.99
N CYS A 405 4.47 30.29 -16.72
CA CYS A 405 4.96 31.51 -16.10
C CYS A 405 6.25 32.02 -16.74
N GLY A 406 7.16 31.12 -17.13
CA GLY A 406 8.35 31.44 -17.91
C GLY A 406 8.01 32.02 -19.30
N ILE A 407 6.94 31.53 -19.92
CA ILE A 407 6.43 32.09 -21.19
C ILE A 407 5.84 33.47 -20.99
N LEU A 408 5.09 33.70 -19.90
CA LEU A 408 4.53 35.03 -19.58
C LEU A 408 5.60 36.10 -19.33
N GLU A 409 6.80 35.69 -18.92
CA GLU A 409 7.96 36.58 -18.78
C GLU A 409 8.44 37.12 -20.14
N LEU A 410 8.10 36.47 -21.27
CA LEU A 410 8.50 36.90 -22.61
C LEU A 410 7.85 38.24 -23.01
N PRO A 411 6.52 38.39 -22.99
CA PRO A 411 5.87 39.67 -23.29
C PRO A 411 5.87 40.64 -22.10
N TYR A 412 5.93 40.13 -20.87
CA TYR A 412 5.78 40.95 -19.65
C TYR A 412 6.93 40.68 -18.67
N PRO A 413 8.13 41.26 -18.92
CA PRO A 413 9.25 41.12 -18.00
C PRO A 413 8.84 41.55 -16.60
N THR A 414 9.33 40.83 -15.58
CA THR A 414 9.02 40.89 -14.15
C THR A 414 7.71 40.23 -13.69
N LYS A 415 6.65 40.18 -14.50
CA LYS A 415 5.36 39.59 -14.08
C LYS A 415 5.42 38.06 -14.05
N GLY A 416 6.10 37.45 -15.02
CA GLY A 416 6.26 36.00 -15.10
C GLY A 416 7.11 35.46 -13.95
N ILE A 417 8.21 36.14 -13.59
CA ILE A 417 9.04 35.77 -12.43
C ILE A 417 8.25 35.86 -11.11
N SER A 418 7.49 36.94 -10.91
CA SER A 418 6.66 37.09 -9.71
C SER A 418 5.58 36.00 -9.61
N ALA A 419 4.94 35.67 -10.74
CA ALA A 419 3.97 34.58 -10.80
C ALA A 419 4.63 33.22 -10.54
N ALA A 420 5.78 32.94 -11.19
CA ALA A 420 6.53 31.70 -11.02
C ALA A 420 6.95 31.49 -9.56
N LEU A 421 7.43 32.52 -8.87
CA LEU A 421 7.80 32.44 -7.45
C LEU A 421 6.58 32.09 -6.57
N LYS A 422 5.42 32.69 -6.83
CA LYS A 422 4.17 32.37 -6.11
C LYS A 422 3.73 30.94 -6.35
N VAL A 423 3.68 30.53 -7.62
CA VAL A 423 3.34 29.16 -8.03
C VAL A 423 4.29 28.16 -7.41
N LEU A 424 5.61 28.43 -7.47
CA LEU A 424 6.62 27.56 -6.89
C LEU A 424 6.39 27.39 -5.39
N THR A 425 6.10 28.47 -4.67
CA THR A 425 5.88 28.37 -3.22
C THR A 425 4.62 27.61 -2.83
N LEU A 426 3.63 27.51 -3.72
CA LEU A 426 2.38 26.77 -3.48
C LEU A 426 2.50 25.31 -3.92
N LEU A 427 3.09 25.04 -5.09
CA LEU A 427 3.00 23.73 -5.75
C LEU A 427 4.27 22.88 -5.64
N PHE A 428 5.40 23.45 -5.27
CA PHE A 428 6.67 22.74 -5.27
C PHE A 428 6.69 21.55 -4.29
N ILE A 429 6.17 21.77 -3.08
CA ILE A 429 6.09 20.72 -2.05
C ILE A 429 5.19 19.57 -2.53
N GLY A 430 4.02 19.89 -3.09
CA GLY A 430 3.10 18.89 -3.66
C GLY A 430 3.70 18.14 -4.84
N GLY A 431 4.42 18.83 -5.73
CA GLY A 431 5.10 18.24 -6.89
C GLY A 431 6.21 17.28 -6.49
N VAL A 432 7.06 17.66 -5.53
CA VAL A 432 8.13 16.78 -5.00
C VAL A 432 7.55 15.59 -4.26
N SER A 433 6.59 15.83 -3.35
CA SER A 433 5.93 14.75 -2.59
C SER A 433 5.29 13.73 -3.53
N SER A 434 4.64 14.20 -4.61
CA SER A 434 4.10 13.35 -5.65
C SER A 434 5.18 12.51 -6.36
N CYS A 435 6.34 13.09 -6.68
CA CYS A 435 7.48 12.34 -7.26
C CYS A 435 7.97 11.24 -6.32
N ALA A 436 8.15 11.55 -5.03
CA ALA A 436 8.62 10.58 -4.04
C ALA A 436 7.62 9.43 -3.88
N ASN A 437 6.32 9.75 -3.81
CA ASN A 437 5.26 8.74 -3.68
C ASN A 437 5.12 7.85 -4.92
N LEU A 438 5.44 8.33 -6.13
CA LEU A 438 5.47 7.51 -7.36
C LEU A 438 6.55 6.41 -7.33
N LEU A 439 7.66 6.66 -6.63
CA LEU A 439 8.77 5.72 -6.47
C LEU A 439 8.64 4.87 -5.20
N THR A 440 7.73 5.23 -4.29
CA THR A 440 7.61 4.55 -3.01
C THR A 440 6.87 3.23 -3.18
N CYS A 441 7.53 2.18 -2.73
CA CYS A 441 7.05 0.81 -2.74
C CYS A 441 6.55 0.39 -1.37
N GLN A 442 5.45 -0.37 -1.36
CA GLN A 442 4.96 -1.08 -0.19
C GLN A 442 5.53 -2.49 -0.21
N TYR A 443 6.42 -2.77 0.77
CA TYR A 443 7.09 -4.07 0.91
C TYR A 443 6.48 -4.94 2.01
N VAL A 444 5.63 -4.38 2.85
CA VAL A 444 5.00 -5.06 3.99
C VAL A 444 3.49 -4.87 3.94
N ASP A 445 2.76 -5.86 4.44
CA ASP A 445 1.32 -5.76 4.68
C ASP A 445 1.03 -5.03 6.01
N SER A 446 -0.23 -4.98 6.44
CA SER A 446 -0.62 -4.34 7.71
C SER A 446 -0.23 -5.15 8.96
N ALA A 447 0.22 -6.39 8.80
CA ALA A 447 0.77 -7.23 9.86
C ALA A 447 2.31 -7.18 9.91
N ASP A 448 2.95 -6.28 9.16
CA ASP A 448 4.39 -6.20 8.92
C ASP A 448 4.99 -7.43 8.21
N GLU A 449 4.17 -8.27 7.58
CA GLU A 449 4.68 -9.41 6.82
C GLU A 449 5.24 -8.97 5.47
N PRO A 450 6.42 -9.45 5.07
CA PRO A 450 7.04 -9.04 3.82
C PRO A 450 6.28 -9.60 2.60
N LEU A 451 5.84 -8.70 1.72
CA LEU A 451 5.15 -9.03 0.46
C LEU A 451 6.07 -9.69 -0.58
N GLY A 452 7.39 -9.51 -0.46
CA GLY A 452 8.38 -10.08 -1.37
C GLY A 452 8.17 -9.62 -2.82
N GLU A 453 7.93 -10.57 -3.73
CA GLU A 453 7.67 -10.30 -5.15
C GLU A 453 6.30 -9.66 -5.41
N HIS A 454 5.39 -9.70 -4.44
CA HIS A 454 4.09 -9.04 -4.51
C HIS A 454 4.12 -7.60 -4.01
N ALA A 455 5.31 -7.05 -3.69
CA ALA A 455 5.44 -5.64 -3.35
C ALA A 455 4.94 -4.76 -4.51
N PHE A 456 4.15 -3.75 -4.18
CA PHE A 456 3.47 -2.88 -5.15
C PHE A 456 3.70 -1.39 -4.85
N ARG A 457 3.49 -0.53 -5.84
CA ARG A 457 3.68 0.91 -5.68
C ARG A 457 2.49 1.54 -4.96
N LEU A 458 2.74 2.38 -3.96
CA LEU A 458 1.68 2.90 -3.08
C LEU A 458 0.58 3.68 -3.83
N HIS A 459 0.97 4.53 -4.80
CA HIS A 459 0.01 5.31 -5.60
C HIS A 459 -0.57 4.55 -6.81
N MET A 460 0.04 3.43 -7.19
CA MET A 460 -0.36 2.61 -8.32
C MET A 460 -0.24 1.13 -7.92
N PRO A 461 -1.14 0.65 -7.05
CA PRO A 461 -1.03 -0.68 -6.46
C PRO A 461 -1.14 -1.79 -7.50
N PHE A 462 -1.76 -1.54 -8.66
CA PHE A 462 -1.76 -2.50 -9.77
C PHE A 462 -0.37 -2.72 -10.41
N LEU A 463 0.62 -1.86 -10.17
CA LEU A 463 2.00 -2.05 -10.63
C LEU A 463 2.86 -2.64 -9.51
N ARG A 464 3.50 -3.78 -9.81
CA ARG A 464 4.49 -4.37 -8.89
C ARG A 464 5.77 -3.52 -8.91
N CYS A 465 6.47 -3.51 -7.78
CA CYS A 465 7.70 -2.75 -7.62
C CYS A 465 8.86 -3.24 -8.49
N ARG A 466 8.87 -4.55 -8.77
CA ARG A 466 9.87 -5.22 -9.62
C ARG A 466 9.29 -5.60 -10.99
N ASP A 467 8.24 -4.92 -11.43
CA ASP A 467 7.62 -5.21 -12.71
C ASP A 467 8.47 -4.66 -13.86
N ASP A 468 8.82 -5.51 -14.82
CA ASP A 468 9.51 -5.12 -16.06
C ASP A 468 8.51 -4.62 -17.12
N SER A 469 7.25 -4.36 -16.72
CA SER A 469 6.23 -3.88 -17.63
C SER A 469 6.56 -2.49 -18.17
N TRP A 470 6.19 -2.26 -19.43
CA TRP A 470 6.35 -0.95 -20.08
C TRP A 470 5.70 0.19 -19.29
N GLN A 471 4.60 -0.09 -18.59
CA GLN A 471 3.91 0.89 -17.73
C GLN A 471 4.78 1.30 -16.54
N ALA A 472 5.41 0.35 -15.84
CA ALA A 472 6.33 0.64 -14.75
C ALA A 472 7.52 1.50 -15.22
N LEU A 473 8.08 1.18 -16.39
CA LEU A 473 9.16 1.96 -17.00
C LEU A 473 8.75 3.42 -17.26
N TRP A 474 7.53 3.67 -17.77
CA TRP A 474 7.04 5.04 -17.94
C TRP A 474 6.90 5.80 -16.63
N VAL A 475 6.38 5.13 -15.59
CA VAL A 475 6.26 5.73 -14.26
C VAL A 475 7.63 6.11 -13.72
N ASP A 476 8.63 5.24 -13.86
CA ASP A 476 10.00 5.52 -13.44
C ASP A 476 10.61 6.67 -14.22
N VAL A 477 10.48 6.68 -15.55
CA VAL A 477 10.99 7.78 -16.39
C VAL A 477 10.38 9.11 -15.97
N VAL A 478 9.05 9.16 -15.75
CA VAL A 478 8.38 10.40 -15.31
C VAL A 478 8.80 10.80 -13.90
N ALA A 479 8.90 9.84 -12.97
CA ALA A 479 9.27 10.13 -11.60
C ALA A 479 10.74 10.59 -11.48
N TYR A 480 11.69 9.92 -12.13
CA TYR A 480 13.10 10.32 -12.14
C TYR A 480 13.33 11.62 -12.89
N SER A 481 12.69 11.82 -14.06
CA SER A 481 12.82 13.08 -14.79
C SER A 481 12.24 14.26 -14.02
N SER A 482 11.06 14.10 -13.42
CA SER A 482 10.45 15.14 -12.58
C SER A 482 11.29 15.40 -11.33
N SER A 483 11.76 14.35 -10.65
CA SER A 483 12.67 14.46 -9.50
C SER A 483 13.94 15.23 -9.86
N PHE A 484 14.53 14.97 -11.03
CA PHE A 484 15.69 15.73 -11.52
C PHE A 484 15.34 17.21 -11.76
N VAL A 485 14.18 17.51 -12.34
CA VAL A 485 13.74 18.90 -12.55
C VAL A 485 13.53 19.62 -11.21
N TYR A 486 12.88 18.98 -10.25
CA TYR A 486 12.63 19.56 -8.92
C TYR A 486 13.91 19.68 -8.08
N GLY A 487 14.79 18.68 -8.12
CA GLY A 487 16.01 18.63 -7.32
C GLY A 487 17.18 19.43 -7.89
N VAL A 488 17.24 19.63 -9.21
CA VAL A 488 18.39 20.26 -9.88
C VAL A 488 17.98 21.52 -10.64
N PHE A 489 17.06 21.41 -11.61
CA PHE A 489 16.75 22.55 -12.49
C PHE A 489 16.10 23.72 -11.75
N ILE A 490 15.10 23.45 -10.92
CA ILE A 490 14.40 24.50 -10.17
C ILE A 490 15.36 25.24 -9.22
N PRO A 491 16.17 24.57 -8.39
CA PRO A 491 17.16 25.24 -7.55
C PRO A 491 18.19 26.05 -8.34
N LEU A 492 18.68 25.52 -9.47
CA LEU A 492 19.61 26.27 -10.34
C LEU A 492 18.95 27.50 -10.98
N LEU A 493 17.68 27.39 -11.39
CA LEU A 493 16.92 28.52 -11.93
C LEU A 493 16.69 29.58 -10.85
N LEU A 494 16.31 29.18 -9.64
CA LEU A 494 16.19 30.09 -8.50
C LEU A 494 17.52 30.77 -8.20
N LEU A 495 18.62 30.02 -8.13
CA LEU A 495 19.96 30.56 -7.91
C LEU A 495 20.34 31.56 -9.01
N HIS A 496 20.02 31.26 -10.26
CA HIS A 496 20.23 32.18 -11.38
C HIS A 496 19.41 33.47 -11.22
N LEU A 497 18.11 33.36 -10.90
CA LEU A 497 17.23 34.51 -10.65
C LEU A 497 17.73 35.35 -9.48
N PHE A 498 18.13 34.73 -8.38
CA PHE A 498 18.71 35.40 -7.23
C PHE A 498 20.03 36.09 -7.56
N THR A 499 20.91 35.43 -8.31
CA THR A 499 22.17 36.02 -8.76
C THR A 499 21.90 37.25 -9.61
N ARG A 500 20.94 37.17 -10.54
CA ARG A 500 20.55 38.28 -11.41
C ARG A 500 19.93 39.43 -10.63
N GLN A 501 19.01 39.13 -9.71
CA GLN A 501 18.43 40.14 -8.80
C GLN A 501 19.52 40.81 -7.97
N HIS A 502 20.45 40.03 -7.42
CA HIS A 502 21.56 40.57 -6.64
C HIS A 502 22.47 41.45 -7.49
N LEU A 503 22.80 41.06 -8.73
CA LEU A 503 23.60 41.90 -9.63
C LEU A 503 22.89 43.22 -9.99
N LEU A 504 21.57 43.18 -10.23
CA LEU A 504 20.78 44.39 -10.45
C LEU A 504 20.74 45.27 -9.19
N MET A 505 20.52 44.68 -8.02
CA MET A 505 20.55 45.38 -6.73
C MET A 505 21.95 45.95 -6.42
N ARG A 506 23.03 45.29 -6.87
CA ARG A 506 24.40 45.79 -6.71
C ARG A 506 24.65 47.08 -7.51
N SER A 507 23.93 47.24 -8.63
CA SER A 507 23.91 48.50 -9.40
C SER A 507 23.11 49.59 -8.71
N CYS A 508 22.15 49.24 -7.85
CA CYS A 508 21.39 50.15 -7.00
C CYS A 508 22.01 50.22 -5.59
N ARG A 509 23.33 50.46 -5.50
CA ARG A 509 23.94 50.83 -4.21
C ARG A 509 23.50 52.24 -3.84
N THR A 510 22.30 52.35 -3.26
CA THR A 510 21.98 53.46 -2.37
C THR A 510 22.79 53.26 -1.10
N VAL A 511 23.87 54.01 -0.95
CA VAL A 511 24.67 53.98 0.28
C VAL A 511 23.93 54.84 1.29
N ALA A 512 23.38 54.22 2.32
CA ALA A 512 22.96 54.95 3.51
C ALA A 512 24.24 55.38 4.25
N ALA A 513 24.57 56.66 4.15
CA ALA A 513 25.62 57.27 4.94
C ALA A 513 25.04 57.54 6.34
N VAL A 514 25.55 56.81 7.33
CA VAL A 514 25.30 57.09 8.73
C VAL A 514 26.43 57.98 9.20
N THR A 515 26.12 59.24 9.47
CA THR A 515 27.06 60.21 10.02
C THR A 515 26.72 60.41 11.48
N GLN A 516 27.66 60.12 12.38
CA GLN A 516 27.56 60.55 13.76
C GLN A 516 27.75 62.07 13.80
N LEU A 517 26.72 62.79 14.23
CA LEU A 517 26.85 64.21 14.53
C LEU A 517 27.23 64.36 16.00
N THR A 518 28.44 64.84 16.25
CA THR A 518 28.83 65.41 17.54
C THR A 518 28.22 66.81 17.64
N GLN A 519 26.98 66.89 18.12
CA GLN A 519 26.42 68.16 18.56
C GLN A 519 26.80 68.43 20.02
N PRO A 520 26.96 69.71 20.41
CA PRO A 520 27.32 70.08 21.78
C PRO A 520 26.28 69.70 22.85
N GLU A 521 25.06 69.30 22.46
CA GLU A 521 23.97 68.90 23.36
C GLU A 521 23.63 67.40 23.36
N GLY A 522 24.36 66.55 22.60
CA GLY A 522 24.12 65.09 22.61
C GLY A 522 24.72 64.35 21.41
N GLN A 523 24.98 63.04 21.57
CA GLN A 523 25.39 62.17 20.47
C GLN A 523 24.15 61.76 19.66
N GLY A 524 24.00 62.33 18.47
CA GLY A 524 22.95 61.96 17.53
C GLY A 524 23.51 61.22 16.31
N MET A 525 22.78 60.23 15.79
CA MET A 525 23.09 59.62 14.50
C MET A 525 22.18 60.20 13.42
N ALA A 526 22.76 60.78 12.38
CA ALA A 526 22.03 61.18 11.19
C ALA A 526 22.17 60.12 10.11
N VAL A 527 21.04 59.65 9.61
CA VAL A 527 20.97 58.68 8.52
C VAL A 527 20.53 59.45 7.28
N SER A 528 21.42 59.52 6.29
CA SER A 528 21.11 60.10 4.98
C SER A 528 21.38 59.08 3.89
N LEU A 529 20.51 59.00 2.88
CA LEU A 529 20.83 58.23 1.68
C LEU A 529 21.67 59.11 0.77
N GLN A 530 22.95 58.77 0.54
CA GLN A 530 23.72 59.37 -0.54
C GLN A 530 23.40 58.62 -1.84
N SER A 531 22.80 59.33 -2.79
CA SER A 531 22.68 58.86 -4.16
C SER A 531 24.04 59.02 -4.85
N LEU A 532 24.63 57.93 -5.32
CA LEU A 532 25.89 57.95 -6.08
C LEU A 532 25.71 58.41 -7.54
N THR A 533 24.49 58.68 -7.99
CA THR A 533 24.23 59.26 -9.32
C THR A 533 24.25 60.78 -9.25
N ALA A 534 25.32 61.37 -9.78
CA ALA A 534 25.47 62.80 -9.96
C ALA A 534 24.53 63.33 -11.06
N ASP A 535 23.83 64.42 -10.74
CA ASP A 535 23.22 65.41 -11.66
C ASP A 535 21.95 65.09 -12.48
N GLY A 536 21.09 64.17 -12.03
CA GLY A 536 19.74 64.02 -12.59
C GLY A 536 18.64 64.63 -11.73
N LYS A 537 17.73 65.46 -12.28
CA LYS A 537 16.45 65.82 -11.65
C LYS A 537 15.67 64.53 -11.34
N LEU A 538 15.68 64.10 -10.07
CA LEU A 538 14.93 62.92 -9.63
C LEU A 538 13.42 63.15 -9.79
N SER A 539 12.71 62.12 -10.24
CA SER A 539 11.25 62.16 -10.35
C SER A 539 10.57 62.17 -8.98
N PHE A 540 9.35 62.70 -8.89
CA PHE A 540 8.59 62.79 -7.63
C PHE A 540 8.31 61.42 -6.98
N GLU A 541 8.22 60.33 -7.76
CA GLU A 541 8.10 58.97 -7.19
C GLU A 541 9.39 58.51 -6.51
N GLU A 542 10.54 58.97 -7.01
CA GLU A 542 11.85 58.59 -6.51
C GLU A 542 12.19 59.27 -5.18
N SER A 543 11.71 60.50 -4.96
CA SER A 543 11.83 61.18 -3.66
C SER A 543 11.01 60.50 -2.57
N GLN A 544 9.80 60.01 -2.88
CA GLN A 544 9.00 59.23 -1.93
C GLN A 544 9.66 57.89 -1.60
N LEU A 545 10.22 57.19 -2.59
CA LEU A 545 10.94 55.93 -2.36
C LEU A 545 12.15 56.14 -1.46
N ARG A 546 12.89 57.24 -1.68
CA ARG A 546 14.06 57.62 -0.87
C ARG A 546 13.67 57.89 0.59
N GLY A 547 12.60 58.65 0.83
CA GLY A 547 12.10 58.89 2.18
C GLY A 547 11.73 57.60 2.92
N ARG A 548 11.11 56.62 2.22
CA ARG A 548 10.79 55.31 2.81
C ARG A 548 12.03 54.48 3.12
N LEU A 549 13.04 54.50 2.25
CA LEU A 549 14.30 53.79 2.47
C LEU A 549 15.09 54.37 3.64
N VAL A 550 15.14 55.70 3.77
CA VAL A 550 15.77 56.36 4.92
C VAL A 550 15.01 56.02 6.21
N ALA A 551 13.67 56.04 6.19
CA ALA A 551 12.86 55.66 7.35
C ALA A 551 13.05 54.19 7.75
N ALA A 552 13.09 53.26 6.80
CA ALA A 552 13.34 51.84 7.08
C ALA A 552 14.77 51.61 7.62
N CYS A 553 15.76 52.33 7.10
CA CYS A 553 17.13 52.27 7.59
C CYS A 553 17.25 52.82 9.02
N ALA A 554 16.59 53.95 9.30
CA ALA A 554 16.51 54.52 10.64
C ALA A 554 15.78 53.59 11.63
N ALA A 555 14.68 52.96 11.22
CA ALA A 555 13.98 51.98 12.05
C ALA A 555 14.86 50.77 12.39
N ARG A 556 15.61 50.24 11.41
CA ARG A 556 16.57 49.15 11.65
C ARG A 556 17.69 49.56 12.61
N LEU A 557 18.21 50.78 12.47
CA LEU A 557 19.24 51.31 13.37
C LEU A 557 18.69 51.51 14.79
N ALA A 558 17.44 51.99 14.92
CA ALA A 558 16.76 52.10 16.21
C ALA A 558 16.60 50.73 16.90
N VAL A 559 16.20 49.70 16.15
CA VAL A 559 16.10 48.32 16.69
C VAL A 559 17.46 47.76 17.11
N SER A 560 18.54 48.11 16.40
CA SER A 560 19.89 47.67 16.77
C SER A 560 20.44 48.35 18.04
N GLN A 561 19.84 49.45 18.49
CA GLN A 561 20.18 50.11 19.74
C GLN A 561 19.30 49.61 20.90
N GLN A 562 19.32 48.30 21.13
CA GLN A 562 18.57 47.68 22.24
C GLN A 562 18.90 48.38 23.58
N GLY A 563 17.86 48.83 24.29
CA GLY A 563 17.97 49.42 25.63
C GLY A 563 17.93 50.96 25.72
N HIS A 564 17.85 51.67 24.59
CA HIS A 564 17.78 53.13 24.56
C HIS A 564 16.43 53.64 24.02
N ARG A 565 15.89 54.71 24.63
CA ARG A 565 14.74 55.43 24.07
C ARG A 565 15.27 56.34 22.96
N VAL A 566 14.92 56.03 21.72
CA VAL A 566 15.41 56.78 20.56
C VAL A 566 14.29 57.67 20.03
N LYS A 567 14.54 58.97 19.97
CA LYS A 567 13.65 59.95 19.33
C LYS A 567 14.02 60.10 17.87
N LEU A 568 13.05 59.85 17.00
CA LEU A 568 13.21 59.97 15.55
C LEU A 568 12.73 61.34 15.10
N ARG A 569 13.62 62.11 14.48
CA ARG A 569 13.29 63.41 13.89
C ARG A 569 13.62 63.42 12.41
N MET A 570 12.59 63.53 11.57
CA MET A 570 12.76 63.60 10.12
C MET A 570 12.90 65.05 9.68
N MET A 571 14.02 65.41 9.04
CA MET A 571 14.19 66.72 8.40
C MET A 571 14.54 66.54 6.92
N LYS A 572 13.62 66.95 6.04
CA LYS A 572 13.73 66.80 4.58
C LYS A 572 14.03 65.35 4.18
N ASP A 573 15.29 65.04 3.91
CA ASP A 573 15.79 63.74 3.42
C ASP A 573 16.75 63.03 4.39
N VAL A 574 16.87 63.54 5.63
CA VAL A 574 17.74 63.00 6.68
C VAL A 574 16.89 62.66 7.90
N VAL A 575 17.08 61.47 8.45
CA VAL A 575 16.47 61.07 9.72
C VAL A 575 17.53 61.13 10.82
N TYR A 576 17.27 61.94 11.84
CA TYR A 576 18.08 62.03 13.03
C TYR A 576 17.52 61.06 14.08
N LEU A 577 18.39 60.21 14.60
CA LEU A 577 18.17 59.43 15.81
C LEU A 577 18.85 60.18 16.95
N GLU A 578 18.04 60.79 17.81
CA GLU A 578 18.48 61.38 19.07
C GLU A 578 18.29 60.30 20.16
N ASP A 579 19.38 59.88 20.80
CA ASP A 579 19.30 59.04 21.99
C ASP A 579 18.81 59.91 23.16
N LEU A 580 17.63 59.60 23.72
CA LEU A 580 17.08 60.33 24.86
C LEU A 580 17.79 60.01 26.18
N GLY A 581 18.82 59.16 26.12
CA GLY A 581 19.54 58.66 27.29
C GLY A 581 18.67 57.71 28.11
N GLN A 582 19.33 56.85 28.88
CA GLN A 582 18.65 56.18 29.98
C GLN A 582 18.26 57.26 30.99
N THR A 583 16.96 57.58 31.02
CA THR A 583 16.39 58.35 32.12
C THR A 583 16.65 57.55 33.38
N SER A 584 17.63 57.99 34.18
CA SER A 584 18.00 57.44 35.47
C SER A 584 16.92 57.80 36.52
N THR A 585 15.66 57.50 36.20
CA THR A 585 14.58 57.53 37.17
C THR A 585 14.45 56.14 37.75
N GLY A 586 15.08 55.96 38.92
CA GLY A 586 14.92 54.78 39.73
C GLY A 586 13.45 54.55 40.06
N SER A 587 12.93 53.40 39.63
CA SER A 587 11.84 52.72 40.30
C SER A 587 11.95 51.23 39.99
N SER A 588 12.20 50.47 41.05
CA SER A 588 12.09 49.02 41.15
C SER A 588 10.90 48.49 40.34
N PHE A 589 11.20 47.64 39.36
CA PHE A 589 10.28 46.63 38.87
C PHE A 589 11.04 45.31 38.77
N ALA A 590 10.39 44.27 39.29
CA ALA A 590 10.98 43.07 39.82
C ALA A 590 11.66 42.15 38.79
N ASP A 591 12.80 41.61 39.23
CA ASP A 591 13.26 40.23 39.11
C ASP A 591 12.44 39.29 38.20
N ALA A 592 13.04 38.95 37.06
CA ALA A 592 12.87 37.67 36.39
C ALA A 592 14.22 37.29 35.76
N THR A 593 15.12 36.81 36.60
CA THR A 593 16.37 36.15 36.21
C THR A 593 16.04 34.86 35.46
N ILE A 594 16.28 34.85 34.14
CA ILE A 594 16.33 33.63 33.34
C ILE A 594 17.73 33.06 33.52
N GLU A 595 17.83 31.95 34.25
CA GLU A 595 19.06 31.17 34.41
C GLU A 595 19.51 30.59 33.07
N GLU A 596 20.72 31.00 32.69
CA GLU A 596 21.48 30.51 31.55
C GLU A 596 22.38 29.35 32.03
N SER A 597 21.79 28.19 32.36
CA SER A 597 22.58 26.98 32.65
C SER A 597 21.78 25.68 32.51
N MET A 598 21.54 25.22 31.28
CA MET A 598 21.26 23.79 31.03
C MET A 598 21.44 23.44 29.54
N VAL A 599 22.70 23.39 29.09
CA VAL A 599 23.09 22.76 27.82
C VAL A 599 24.27 21.84 28.10
N ALA A 600 24.02 20.73 28.79
CA ALA A 600 24.91 19.59 28.79
C ALA A 600 24.19 18.36 29.37
N SER A 601 24.24 17.28 28.59
CA SER A 601 23.60 15.97 28.79
C SER A 601 22.11 15.96 28.52
N TRP A 602 21.64 15.04 27.67
CA TRP A 602 20.60 14.05 27.95
C TRP A 602 20.44 13.10 26.76
N ILE A 603 20.14 11.83 27.08
CA ILE A 603 19.95 10.70 26.15
C ILE A 603 18.43 10.47 26.04
N ALA A 604 17.98 10.21 24.81
CA ALA A 604 16.62 10.38 24.29
C ALA A 604 15.50 9.57 24.98
N SER A 605 14.34 10.21 25.16
CA SER A 605 13.04 9.58 25.44
C SER A 605 11.95 10.13 24.49
N GLU A 606 10.87 9.37 24.32
CA GLU A 606 9.80 9.57 23.32
C GLU A 606 9.07 10.93 23.43
N GLU A 607 9.11 11.56 24.61
CA GLU A 607 8.59 12.89 24.92
C GLU A 607 9.37 14.02 24.21
N GLU A 608 10.62 13.75 23.81
CA GLU A 608 11.52 14.67 23.10
C GLU A 608 11.16 14.78 21.60
N ILE A 609 10.58 13.72 21.02
CA ILE A 609 10.06 13.76 19.64
C ILE A 609 8.82 14.66 19.59
N GLN A 610 7.95 14.59 20.60
CA GLN A 610 6.72 15.38 20.67
C GLN A 610 7.00 16.87 20.90
N SER A 611 7.88 17.20 21.86
CA SER A 611 8.30 18.58 22.10
C SER A 611 9.09 19.16 20.92
N GLY A 612 9.93 18.36 20.26
CA GLY A 612 10.63 18.74 19.04
C GLY A 612 9.70 19.00 17.84
N LEU A 613 8.60 18.23 17.69
CA LEU A 613 7.62 18.45 16.64
C LEU A 613 6.81 19.74 16.87
N ALA A 614 6.39 19.98 18.12
CA ALA A 614 5.67 21.20 18.50
C ALA A 614 6.52 22.47 18.30
N LEU A 615 7.80 22.43 18.66
CA LEU A 615 8.74 23.54 18.42
C LEU A 615 8.96 23.80 16.92
N ARG A 616 8.98 22.75 16.10
CA ARG A 616 9.14 22.87 14.64
C ARG A 616 7.87 23.37 13.94
N CYS A 617 6.68 22.91 14.34
CA CYS A 617 5.42 23.47 13.85
C CYS A 617 5.29 24.95 14.22
N ARG A 618 5.71 25.33 15.43
CA ARG A 618 5.76 26.72 15.86
C ARG A 618 6.71 27.56 15.00
N SER A 619 7.92 27.08 14.70
CA SER A 619 8.87 27.82 13.86
C SER A 619 8.39 27.97 12.40
N ILE A 620 7.65 26.99 11.88
CA ILE A 620 7.00 27.08 10.56
C ILE A 620 5.89 28.14 10.60
N SER A 621 5.08 28.17 11.67
CA SER A 621 4.04 29.19 11.84
C SER A 621 4.62 30.61 11.91
N GLU A 622 5.76 30.78 12.59
CA GLU A 622 6.46 32.06 12.73
C GLU A 622 7.06 32.51 11.39
N MET A 623 7.69 31.61 10.62
CA MET A 623 8.16 31.93 9.26
C MET A 623 7.01 32.32 8.31
N LEU A 624 5.85 31.67 8.41
CA LEU A 624 4.67 31.99 7.61
C LEU A 624 4.04 33.33 8.03
N MET A 625 4.03 33.65 9.31
CA MET A 625 3.62 34.95 9.86
C MET A 625 4.54 36.08 9.38
N GLU A 626 5.86 35.92 9.48
CA GLU A 626 6.83 36.91 8.97
C GLU A 626 6.62 37.20 7.49
N ARG A 627 6.35 36.15 6.70
CA ARG A 627 6.07 36.29 5.27
C ARG A 627 4.74 37.02 5.02
N ARG A 628 3.72 36.80 5.84
CA ARG A 628 2.43 37.51 5.75
C ARG A 628 2.59 38.99 6.04
N VAL A 629 3.43 39.37 7.02
CA VAL A 629 3.78 40.76 7.32
C VAL A 629 4.50 41.43 6.14
N LEU A 630 5.41 40.71 5.48
CA LEU A 630 6.09 41.19 4.28
C LEU A 630 5.13 41.36 3.08
N ASP A 631 4.17 40.45 2.92
CA ASP A 631 3.13 40.51 1.87
C ASP A 631 2.08 41.60 2.14
N GLU A 632 1.73 41.87 3.40
CA GLU A 632 0.89 43.01 3.81
C GLU A 632 1.60 44.34 3.57
N GLY A 633 2.92 44.40 3.80
CA GLY A 633 3.77 45.51 3.38
C GLY A 633 3.68 45.78 1.87
N GLN A 634 3.64 44.74 1.03
CA GLN A 634 3.46 44.87 -0.42
C GLN A 634 2.01 45.15 -0.86
N ARG A 635 0.99 44.61 -0.18
CA ARG A 635 -0.43 44.90 -0.49
C ARG A 635 -0.84 46.32 -0.10
N SER A 636 -0.22 46.88 0.93
CA SER A 636 -0.33 48.31 1.30
C SER A 636 0.08 49.25 0.15
N GLU A 637 0.94 48.81 -0.78
CA GLU A 637 1.24 49.57 -2.00
C GLU A 637 0.10 49.62 -3.02
N ARG A 638 -0.82 48.63 -3.05
CA ARG A 638 -1.97 48.62 -3.97
C ARG A 638 -3.16 49.42 -3.45
N SER A 639 -3.43 49.39 -2.13
CA SER A 639 -4.48 50.22 -1.52
C SER A 639 -4.16 51.72 -1.58
N ARG A 640 -2.86 52.06 -1.70
CA ARG A 640 -2.38 53.44 -1.75
C ARG A 640 -2.82 54.22 -2.99
N ARG A 641 -3.21 53.60 -4.11
CA ARG A 641 -3.73 54.38 -5.26
C ARG A 641 -5.05 55.10 -4.96
N CYS A 642 -5.82 54.66 -3.97
CA CYS A 642 -7.01 55.37 -3.49
C CYS A 642 -6.69 56.34 -2.33
N PHE A 643 -5.68 56.06 -1.51
CA PHE A 643 -5.34 56.88 -0.34
C PHE A 643 -4.48 58.12 -0.67
N THR A 644 -3.68 58.07 -1.74
CA THR A 644 -2.83 59.21 -2.16
C THR A 644 -3.65 60.41 -2.66
N ALA A 645 -4.89 60.21 -3.10
CA ALA A 645 -5.81 61.31 -3.43
C ALA A 645 -6.37 62.01 -2.18
N ALA A 646 -6.51 61.29 -1.06
CA ALA A 646 -6.99 61.85 0.21
C ALA A 646 -5.86 62.46 1.07
N PHE A 647 -4.65 61.90 0.99
CA PHE A 647 -3.52 62.35 1.80
C PHE A 647 -2.85 63.65 1.28
N ASN A 648 -2.93 63.92 -0.03
CA ASN A 648 -2.46 65.19 -0.60
C ASN A 648 -3.30 66.41 -0.17
N ALA A 649 -4.44 66.20 0.52
CA ALA A 649 -5.23 67.27 1.13
C ALA A 649 -4.80 67.62 2.58
N LEU A 650 -3.86 66.88 3.19
CA LEU A 650 -3.59 66.98 4.64
C LEU A 650 -2.12 67.28 5.02
N VAL A 651 -1.16 67.29 4.10
CA VAL A 651 0.26 67.51 4.46
C VAL A 651 0.63 68.99 4.41
N GLY A 652 0.35 69.65 5.53
CA GLY A 652 0.85 70.97 5.89
C GLY A 652 1.08 71.06 7.40
N SER A 653 1.90 70.18 7.98
CA SER A 653 2.36 70.30 9.38
C SER A 653 3.51 69.35 9.73
N ASN A 654 4.47 69.83 10.51
CA ASN A 654 5.58 69.07 11.10
C ASN A 654 5.04 68.13 12.20
N ILE A 655 5.30 66.82 12.09
CA ILE A 655 4.87 65.81 13.06
C ILE A 655 6.09 65.18 13.73
N SER A 656 6.04 65.06 15.06
CA SER A 656 6.99 64.34 15.92
C SER A 656 6.32 63.06 16.40
N ILE A 657 6.98 61.91 16.28
CA ILE A 657 6.47 60.60 16.75
C ILE A 657 7.49 60.03 17.74
N GLU A 658 7.00 59.62 18.91
CA GLU A 658 7.78 59.01 19.98
C GLU A 658 7.37 57.53 20.10
N CYS A 659 8.31 56.61 19.92
CA CYS A 659 8.05 55.17 19.96
C CYS A 659 8.80 54.54 21.14
N THR A 660 8.07 53.91 22.05
CA THR A 660 8.62 53.02 23.09
C THR A 660 8.44 51.57 22.66
N LEU A 661 9.54 50.89 22.37
CA LEU A 661 9.59 49.43 22.18
C LEU A 661 9.84 48.77 23.53
N TRP A 662 9.00 47.78 23.87
CA TRP A 662 9.14 46.91 25.05
C TRP A 662 9.97 45.68 24.70
#